data_AF-A0A8D4VS72-F1
#
_entry.id   AF-A0A8D4VS72-F1
#
_cell.length_a   1.000
_cell.length_b   1.000
_cell.length_c   1.000
_cell.angle_alpha   90.00
_cell.angle_beta   90.00
_cell.angle_gamma   90.00
#
_symmetry.space_group_name_H-M   'P 1'
#
loop_
_entity.id
_entity.type
_entity.pdbx_description
1 polymer ?
#
loop_
_entity_poly.entity_id
_entity_poly.type
_entity_poly.pdbx_seq_one_letter_code
_entity_poly.pdbx_strand_id
1 'polypeptide(L)'
;MHSPAGLRTSSFPTEHLDAELLAAPFAARSAFDGALAVLEPDLNNAMALLWREAEKDLLFRFPGISVDELIFRRDQTWFGAPEPDSKPVPLAAVLCRSTRELLTPDAGRAHLCSHSPGTEAERRRVWRWLTFALPADLLLAAADADTERLETVSPRLRAQLADRGLAEPHLHLKAAIGFPALWASAMRSLARTDAKADMLDSPGAEWDEGKSLAPLLLRCALARLLLAAFLRTPSAWGQGFGDFLEKHAAPGLHSRFGALDCRPLWRTVYSLAAGQAERGDAFAVLRDLYARLIGPARAGCAVAELDPVSHWFAPAADNHPDFALTRAALAYLNRQGAGDKLFAKLFWQTVRGRVIFFRHVVQRPMTPGLQWFSRTYGRLSAPRKAVPEAAFVRQAAELAGPGLRALEVRITPNSEMAEMAATLSRLDQAGQGLPRRPGGAPVELGITFHFSRSRGPATDQGKPAAWSRASHDDPDWRDAKEKTSNPSGYRYSGYYREQRGAAVALAALLMAYPRLLERVRGIDLCTDELGVPLWVVKPLVEHVQRAANEAAKYLHRLEGGDPRPLGVTVHAGEDFVHLWGGIRRVDETVELLQLGEGSRIGHAVALGVDVEAWAAQKRRLVIPLGERLLDLLWAWRVARRVPERLQAWLPWIDQELLMLGHELFGRKISASEMDRWWLSLHDSRILRSVGFSDGPSPRGLEEDDPWQRDLVYRWLTDHALFRRAQQLVPVKVGPEVGLVKALQAHVRGELAKRCIVVEINPSSNLLIGHLGDLTSHPLWRLCPPPGIAGDAPAVRVCIGSDDPITFTTSLPEEYQLLADALTEAGLAGPDVDAWLEEARLCGLSARFTVPRSGKDLFSPMRADTLPPPL
;
A
#
# COMPACT_ATOMS: atom_id res chain seq x y z
N MET A 1 2.28 -10.44 30.53
CA MET A 1 0.87 -10.04 30.76
C MET A 1 -0.01 -10.99 29.98
N HIS A 2 -1.16 -11.36 30.54
CA HIS A 2 -1.97 -12.51 30.12
C HIS A 2 -2.37 -12.47 28.64
N SER A 3 -2.02 -13.52 27.91
CA SER A 3 -2.58 -13.82 26.59
C SER A 3 -4.04 -14.25 26.79
N PRO A 4 -5.04 -13.55 26.24
CA PRO A 4 -6.36 -14.13 26.09
C PRO A 4 -6.29 -15.08 24.88
N ALA A 5 -5.60 -16.20 25.04
CA ALA A 5 -5.73 -17.34 24.14
C ALA A 5 -7.05 -18.04 24.45
N GLY A 6 -8.16 -17.34 24.22
CA GLY A 6 -9.48 -17.96 24.14
C GLY A 6 -9.53 -18.76 22.85
N LEU A 7 -9.69 -20.08 22.97
CA LEU A 7 -10.23 -21.15 22.10
C LEU A 7 -10.63 -20.92 20.62
N ARG A 8 -10.38 -19.77 20.00
CA ARG A 8 -10.63 -19.48 18.58
C ARG A 8 -9.33 -19.69 17.82
N THR A 9 -9.37 -20.61 16.86
CA THR A 9 -8.29 -20.84 15.89
C THR A 9 -8.19 -19.73 14.84
N SER A 10 -9.12 -18.77 14.82
CA SER A 10 -9.05 -17.61 13.92
C SER A 10 -8.15 -16.51 14.51
N SER A 11 -7.14 -16.10 13.75
CA SER A 11 -6.24 -14.99 14.09
C SER A 11 -6.89 -13.61 13.99
N PHE A 12 -8.14 -13.51 13.54
CA PHE A 12 -8.84 -12.25 13.28
C PHE A 12 -10.02 -12.01 14.22
N PRO A 13 -10.32 -10.73 14.53
CA PRO A 13 -11.41 -10.35 15.41
C PRO A 13 -12.78 -10.55 14.74
N THR A 14 -13.81 -10.78 15.55
CA THR A 14 -15.20 -11.01 15.08
C THR A 14 -15.81 -9.83 14.32
N GLU A 15 -15.31 -8.64 14.59
CA GLU A 15 -15.67 -7.37 13.96
C GLU A 15 -15.36 -7.40 12.46
N HIS A 16 -14.31 -8.12 12.05
CA HIS A 16 -14.03 -8.34 10.63
C HIS A 16 -15.07 -9.25 9.98
N LEU A 17 -15.51 -10.31 10.68
CA LEU A 17 -16.56 -11.20 10.20
C LEU A 17 -17.89 -10.44 10.03
N ASP A 18 -18.27 -9.65 11.03
CA ASP A 18 -19.52 -8.88 11.03
C ASP A 18 -19.51 -7.80 9.93
N ALA A 19 -18.36 -7.15 9.70
CA ALA A 19 -18.17 -6.22 8.58
C ALA A 19 -18.36 -6.89 7.21
N GLU A 20 -17.84 -8.11 7.01
CA GLU A 20 -18.05 -8.84 5.75
C GLU A 20 -19.49 -9.32 5.56
N LEU A 21 -20.16 -9.75 6.63
CA LEU A 21 -21.59 -10.07 6.59
C LEU A 21 -22.40 -8.86 6.16
N LEU A 22 -22.14 -7.68 6.73
CA LEU A 22 -22.81 -6.44 6.32
C LEU A 22 -22.49 -6.07 4.87
N ALA A 23 -21.27 -6.29 4.41
CA ALA A 23 -20.86 -5.96 3.04
C ALA A 23 -21.41 -6.93 1.98
N ALA A 24 -21.72 -8.18 2.32
CA ALA A 24 -22.08 -9.23 1.36
C ALA A 24 -23.22 -8.83 0.38
N PRO A 25 -24.35 -8.23 0.80
CA PRO A 25 -25.40 -7.78 -0.13
C PRO A 25 -24.96 -6.70 -1.15
N PHE A 26 -23.83 -6.05 -0.89
CA PHE A 26 -23.27 -4.94 -1.67
C PHE A 26 -21.99 -5.33 -2.42
N ALA A 27 -21.36 -6.46 -2.10
CA ALA A 27 -20.08 -6.88 -2.67
C ALA A 27 -20.17 -8.20 -3.45
N ALA A 28 -21.08 -9.11 -3.07
CA ALA A 28 -21.17 -10.45 -3.63
C ALA A 28 -21.63 -10.43 -5.10
N ARG A 29 -21.09 -11.35 -5.90
CA ARG A 29 -21.47 -11.51 -7.31
C ARG A 29 -22.90 -12.00 -7.43
N SER A 30 -23.30 -12.95 -6.61
CA SER A 30 -24.69 -13.42 -6.54
C SER A 30 -25.71 -12.31 -6.21
N ALA A 31 -25.36 -11.35 -5.34
CA ALA A 31 -26.23 -10.20 -5.06
C ALA A 31 -26.39 -9.29 -6.29
N PHE A 32 -25.31 -9.15 -7.06
CA PHE A 32 -25.31 -8.44 -8.33
C PHE A 32 -26.16 -9.17 -9.38
N ASP A 33 -25.90 -10.46 -9.62
CA ASP A 33 -26.58 -11.29 -10.61
C ASP A 33 -28.09 -11.41 -10.30
N GLY A 34 -28.45 -11.42 -9.02
CA GLY A 34 -29.85 -11.41 -8.55
C GLY A 34 -30.53 -10.04 -8.59
N ALA A 35 -29.80 -8.95 -8.88
CA ALA A 35 -30.26 -7.57 -8.78
C ALA A 35 -31.01 -7.28 -7.47
N LEU A 36 -30.44 -7.73 -6.35
CA LEU A 36 -31.10 -7.65 -5.05
C LEU A 36 -31.32 -6.19 -4.64
N ALA A 37 -32.52 -5.89 -4.17
CA ALA A 37 -32.88 -4.59 -3.57
C ALA A 37 -33.49 -4.74 -2.15
N VAL A 38 -33.85 -5.98 -1.79
CA VAL A 38 -34.45 -6.40 -0.53
C VAL A 38 -33.84 -7.75 -0.12
N LEU A 39 -33.76 -8.00 1.18
CA LEU A 39 -33.37 -9.28 1.76
C LEU A 39 -34.63 -10.01 2.23
N GLU A 40 -34.83 -11.22 1.73
CA GLU A 40 -35.97 -12.06 2.07
C GLU A 40 -35.61 -13.02 3.22
N PRO A 41 -36.33 -13.00 4.36
CA PRO A 41 -36.05 -13.90 5.49
C PRO A 41 -36.19 -15.39 5.17
N ASP A 42 -37.02 -15.75 4.19
CA ASP A 42 -37.25 -17.13 3.76
C ASP A 42 -36.19 -17.66 2.78
N LEU A 43 -35.18 -16.84 2.43
CA LEU A 43 -34.11 -17.15 1.48
C LEU A 43 -34.63 -17.63 0.12
N ASN A 44 -35.39 -16.78 -0.59
CA ASN A 44 -35.72 -17.02 -2.00
C ASN A 44 -34.49 -17.38 -2.87
N ASN A 45 -34.68 -17.87 -4.10
CA ASN A 45 -33.59 -18.38 -4.95
C ASN A 45 -32.37 -17.43 -5.06
N ALA A 46 -32.58 -16.12 -5.22
CA ALA A 46 -31.48 -15.16 -5.35
C ALA A 46 -30.77 -14.92 -4.01
N MET A 47 -31.52 -14.88 -2.91
CA MET A 47 -31.00 -14.74 -1.55
C MET A 47 -30.26 -16.00 -1.08
N ALA A 48 -30.73 -17.20 -1.46
CA ALA A 48 -30.05 -18.45 -1.21
C ALA A 48 -28.67 -18.48 -1.88
N LEU A 49 -28.54 -17.99 -3.12
CA LEU A 49 -27.25 -17.86 -3.80
C LEU A 49 -26.31 -16.88 -3.07
N LEU A 50 -26.83 -15.73 -2.62
CA LEU A 50 -26.08 -14.79 -1.78
C LEU A 50 -25.56 -15.45 -0.52
N TRP A 51 -26.43 -16.15 0.22
CA TRP A 51 -26.03 -16.83 1.43
C TRP A 51 -24.98 -17.91 1.17
N ARG A 52 -25.15 -18.73 0.12
CA ARG A 52 -24.18 -19.78 -0.22
C ARG A 52 -22.81 -19.21 -0.60
N GLU A 53 -22.76 -18.07 -1.28
CA GLU A 53 -21.49 -17.38 -1.59
C GLU A 53 -20.83 -16.86 -0.31
N ALA A 54 -21.58 -16.15 0.54
CA ALA A 54 -21.08 -15.60 1.80
C ALA A 54 -20.62 -16.70 2.78
N GLU A 55 -21.43 -17.76 2.97
CA GLU A 55 -21.10 -18.89 3.82
C GLU A 55 -19.77 -19.54 3.40
N LYS A 56 -19.61 -19.82 2.10
CA LYS A 56 -18.40 -20.44 1.56
C LYS A 56 -17.16 -19.56 1.77
N ASP A 57 -17.25 -18.27 1.46
CA ASP A 57 -16.12 -17.35 1.58
C ASP A 57 -15.73 -17.14 3.06
N LEU A 58 -16.71 -16.93 3.94
CA LEU A 58 -16.47 -16.64 5.34
C LEU A 58 -15.98 -17.86 6.13
N LEU A 59 -16.53 -19.06 5.92
CA LEU A 59 -16.02 -20.25 6.61
C LEU A 59 -14.60 -20.61 6.18
N PHE A 60 -14.23 -20.32 4.92
CA PHE A 60 -12.86 -20.49 4.46
C PHE A 60 -11.89 -19.52 5.17
N ARG A 61 -12.33 -18.28 5.38
CA ARG A 61 -11.53 -17.23 6.01
C ARG A 61 -11.48 -17.33 7.54
N PHE A 62 -12.54 -17.85 8.16
CA PHE A 62 -12.68 -17.93 9.61
C PHE A 62 -12.92 -19.40 10.03
N PRO A 63 -11.90 -20.28 9.93
CA PRO A 63 -12.05 -21.73 10.17
C PRO A 63 -12.39 -22.11 11.62
N GLY A 64 -12.44 -21.15 12.54
CA GLY A 64 -12.85 -21.34 13.94
C GLY A 64 -14.34 -21.05 14.21
N ILE A 65 -15.11 -20.62 13.20
CA ILE A 65 -16.53 -20.27 13.33
C ILE A 65 -17.40 -21.42 12.84
N SER A 66 -18.41 -21.79 13.63
CA SER A 66 -19.40 -22.79 13.23
C SER A 66 -20.44 -22.20 12.25
N VAL A 67 -21.08 -23.06 11.47
CA VAL A 67 -22.18 -22.65 10.57
C VAL A 67 -23.31 -21.98 11.36
N ASP A 68 -23.68 -22.53 12.51
CA ASP A 68 -24.75 -21.97 13.36
C ASP A 68 -24.39 -20.58 13.88
N GLU A 69 -23.15 -20.38 14.36
CA GLU A 69 -22.67 -19.06 14.78
C GLU A 69 -22.71 -18.05 13.63
N LEU A 70 -22.33 -18.47 12.42
CA LEU A 70 -22.39 -17.62 11.24
C LEU A 70 -23.84 -17.24 10.88
N ILE A 71 -24.80 -18.18 10.99
CA ILE A 71 -26.22 -17.93 10.76
C ILE A 71 -26.77 -16.93 11.77
N PHE A 72 -26.47 -17.09 13.07
CA PHE A 72 -26.96 -16.17 14.09
C PHE A 72 -26.46 -14.74 13.86
N ARG A 73 -25.18 -14.59 13.49
CA ARG A 73 -24.60 -13.29 13.15
C ARG A 73 -25.23 -12.70 11.90
N ARG A 74 -25.39 -13.51 10.84
CA ARG A 74 -26.09 -13.10 9.61
C ARG A 74 -27.48 -12.55 9.95
N ASP A 75 -28.25 -13.26 10.76
CA ASP A 75 -29.62 -12.87 11.06
C ASP A 75 -29.67 -11.55 11.82
N GLN A 76 -28.79 -11.39 12.81
CA GLN A 76 -28.64 -10.13 13.53
C GLN A 76 -28.23 -8.98 12.60
N THR A 77 -27.26 -9.18 11.70
CA THR A 77 -26.78 -8.14 10.79
C THR A 77 -27.83 -7.78 9.73
N TRP A 78 -28.43 -8.77 9.07
CA TRP A 78 -29.30 -8.59 7.91
C TRP A 78 -30.73 -8.24 8.32
N PHE A 79 -31.28 -8.91 9.33
CA PHE A 79 -32.69 -8.78 9.70
C PHE A 79 -32.89 -8.00 11.01
N GLY A 80 -31.91 -7.99 11.91
CA GLY A 80 -32.00 -7.30 13.19
C GLY A 80 -32.60 -8.19 14.28
N ALA A 81 -33.35 -7.60 15.21
CA ALA A 81 -34.04 -8.35 16.26
C ALA A 81 -35.16 -9.24 15.66
N PRO A 82 -35.41 -10.44 16.21
CA PRO A 82 -36.46 -11.32 15.70
C PRO A 82 -37.85 -10.71 15.94
N GLU A 83 -38.62 -10.54 14.86
CA GLU A 83 -40.02 -10.08 14.89
C GLU A 83 -40.99 -11.22 14.52
N PRO A 84 -42.22 -11.24 15.09
CA PRO A 84 -43.22 -12.28 14.82
C PRO A 84 -43.62 -12.41 13.34
N ASP A 85 -43.64 -11.29 12.61
CA ASP A 85 -43.94 -11.22 11.17
C ASP A 85 -42.66 -10.82 10.42
N SER A 86 -41.84 -11.81 10.05
CA SER A 86 -40.60 -11.58 9.30
C SER A 86 -40.90 -11.05 7.88
N LYS A 87 -40.76 -9.74 7.69
CA LYS A 87 -40.99 -9.06 6.40
C LYS A 87 -39.70 -8.91 5.59
N PRO A 88 -39.80 -8.78 4.25
CA PRO A 88 -38.66 -8.42 3.40
C PRO A 88 -38.02 -7.10 3.88
N VAL A 89 -36.69 -7.07 4.00
CA VAL A 89 -35.96 -5.89 4.50
C VAL A 89 -35.25 -5.19 3.34
N PRO A 90 -35.61 -3.93 3.00
CA PRO A 90 -34.90 -3.17 1.97
C PRO A 90 -33.42 -2.99 2.31
N LEU A 91 -32.52 -3.06 1.32
CA LEU A 91 -31.08 -2.86 1.54
C LEU A 91 -30.76 -1.49 2.15
N ALA A 92 -31.56 -0.46 1.84
CA ALA A 92 -31.44 0.86 2.46
C ALA A 92 -31.66 0.77 3.98
N ALA A 93 -32.65 0.00 4.42
CA ALA A 93 -32.96 -0.17 5.84
C ALA A 93 -31.84 -0.93 6.57
N VAL A 94 -31.28 -1.97 5.95
CA VAL A 94 -30.13 -2.72 6.50
C VAL A 94 -28.95 -1.78 6.72
N LEU A 95 -28.54 -1.06 5.68
CA LEU A 95 -27.38 -0.18 5.75
C LEU A 95 -27.61 0.97 6.73
N CYS A 96 -28.74 1.68 6.63
CA CYS A 96 -29.07 2.79 7.53
C CYS A 96 -29.16 2.36 9.00
N ARG A 97 -29.72 1.18 9.29
CA ARG A 97 -29.80 0.65 10.66
C ARG A 97 -28.40 0.44 11.23
N SER A 98 -27.57 -0.35 10.53
CA SER A 98 -26.22 -0.66 10.98
C SER A 98 -25.34 0.58 11.12
N THR A 99 -25.49 1.57 10.24
CA THR A 99 -24.69 2.81 10.34
C THR A 99 -25.16 3.75 11.43
N ARG A 100 -26.47 3.84 11.70
CA ARG A 100 -27.01 4.70 12.78
C ARG A 100 -26.69 4.16 14.18
N GLU A 101 -26.45 2.86 14.31
CA GLU A 101 -25.94 2.25 15.54
C GLU A 101 -24.46 2.60 15.78
N LEU A 102 -23.70 2.93 14.72
CA LEU A 102 -22.27 3.22 14.79
C LEU A 102 -21.93 4.72 14.73
N LEU A 103 -22.78 5.52 14.11
CA LEU A 103 -22.51 6.92 13.78
C LEU A 103 -23.60 7.85 14.28
N THR A 104 -23.16 8.98 14.82
CA THR A 104 -24.02 10.13 15.15
C THR A 104 -23.65 11.29 14.23
N PRO A 105 -24.55 11.73 13.34
CA PRO A 105 -24.32 12.93 12.53
C PRO A 105 -24.49 14.19 13.39
N ASP A 106 -23.63 15.18 13.18
CA ASP A 106 -23.69 16.54 13.71
C ASP A 106 -23.52 17.55 12.56
N ALA A 107 -23.82 18.82 12.78
CA ALA A 107 -23.73 19.85 11.74
C ALA A 107 -22.29 19.96 11.19
N GLY A 108 -22.10 19.53 9.94
CA GLY A 108 -20.81 19.59 9.25
C GLY A 108 -19.75 18.61 9.76
N ARG A 109 -20.10 17.59 10.56
CA ARG A 109 -19.21 16.49 11.00
C ARG A 109 -19.99 15.24 11.43
N ALA A 110 -19.38 14.07 11.32
CA ALA A 110 -19.89 12.84 11.93
C ALA A 110 -18.98 12.36 13.07
N HIS A 111 -19.58 11.65 14.04
CA HIS A 111 -18.89 11.05 15.17
C HIS A 111 -19.24 9.57 15.32
N LEU A 112 -18.34 8.78 15.89
CA LEU A 112 -18.68 7.43 16.34
C LEU A 112 -19.63 7.52 17.54
N CYS A 113 -20.72 6.76 17.53
CA CYS A 113 -21.80 6.83 18.52
C CYS A 113 -21.28 6.47 19.93
N SER A 114 -21.43 7.38 20.89
CA SER A 114 -20.97 7.18 22.28
C SER A 114 -21.90 6.29 23.11
N HIS A 115 -23.13 6.06 22.65
CA HIS A 115 -24.13 5.24 23.34
C HIS A 115 -23.96 3.73 23.09
N SER A 116 -23.15 3.34 22.10
CA SER A 116 -22.85 1.95 21.81
C SER A 116 -21.90 1.39 22.88
N PRO A 117 -22.20 0.20 23.45
CA PRO A 117 -21.41 -0.38 24.53
C PRO A 117 -19.95 -0.57 24.12
N GLY A 118 -19.04 -0.41 25.09
CA GLY A 118 -17.59 -0.50 24.89
C GLY A 118 -16.85 0.82 24.99
N THR A 119 -15.53 0.74 24.89
CA THR A 119 -14.58 1.86 24.90
C THR A 119 -14.58 2.59 23.55
N GLU A 120 -14.01 3.80 23.53
CA GLU A 120 -13.87 4.56 22.28
C GLU A 120 -12.93 3.88 21.27
N ALA A 121 -11.89 3.20 21.76
CA ALA A 121 -10.97 2.41 20.95
C ALA A 121 -11.66 1.22 20.28
N GLU A 122 -12.51 0.48 21.02
CA GLU A 122 -13.31 -0.61 20.46
C GLU A 122 -14.24 -0.13 19.34
N ARG A 123 -14.87 1.05 19.49
CA ARG A 123 -15.69 1.64 18.43
C ARG A 123 -14.89 2.02 17.18
N ARG A 124 -13.69 2.58 17.35
CA ARG A 124 -12.77 2.87 16.23
C ARG A 124 -12.30 1.61 15.54
N ARG A 125 -12.03 0.55 16.28
CA ARG A 125 -11.67 -0.77 15.76
C ARG A 125 -12.81 -1.36 14.91
N VAL A 126 -14.05 -1.32 15.39
CA VAL A 126 -15.23 -1.74 14.59
C VAL A 126 -15.34 -0.93 13.29
N TRP A 127 -15.23 0.40 13.39
CA TRP A 127 -15.24 1.29 12.23
C TRP A 127 -14.12 0.96 11.23
N ARG A 128 -12.93 0.62 11.73
CA ARG A 128 -11.77 0.26 10.92
C ARG A 128 -12.03 -1.00 10.10
N TRP A 129 -12.55 -2.06 10.71
CA TRP A 129 -12.90 -3.29 9.98
C TRP A 129 -14.00 -3.04 8.95
N LEU A 130 -14.98 -2.21 9.28
CA LEU A 130 -16.04 -1.86 8.36
C LEU A 130 -15.53 -1.06 7.15
N THR A 131 -14.58 -0.16 7.34
CA THR A 131 -13.96 0.62 6.25
C THR A 131 -12.97 -0.18 5.40
N PHE A 132 -12.58 -1.40 5.79
CA PHE A 132 -11.96 -2.35 4.86
C PHE A 132 -12.97 -3.08 3.97
N ALA A 133 -14.24 -3.12 4.38
CA ALA A 133 -15.31 -3.85 3.69
C ALA A 133 -16.16 -2.95 2.78
N LEU A 134 -16.43 -1.71 3.20
CA LEU A 134 -17.28 -0.75 2.51
C LEU A 134 -16.66 0.66 2.50
N PRO A 135 -16.92 1.49 1.46
CA PRO A 135 -16.49 2.89 1.45
C PRO A 135 -17.05 3.68 2.64
N ALA A 136 -16.19 4.46 3.31
CA ALA A 136 -16.57 5.29 4.46
C ALA A 136 -17.71 6.29 4.12
N ASP A 137 -17.66 6.91 2.96
CA ASP A 137 -18.65 7.91 2.53
C ASP A 137 -20.03 7.29 2.23
N LEU A 138 -20.08 6.02 1.80
CA LEU A 138 -21.34 5.28 1.69
C LEU A 138 -22.00 5.09 3.06
N LEU A 139 -21.20 4.75 4.07
CA LEU A 139 -21.67 4.55 5.44
C LEU A 139 -22.16 5.86 6.07
N LEU A 140 -21.42 6.95 5.85
CA LEU A 140 -21.80 8.30 6.30
C LEU A 140 -23.11 8.75 5.65
N ALA A 141 -23.29 8.51 4.34
CA ALA A 141 -24.53 8.84 3.64
C ALA A 141 -25.73 8.06 4.21
N ALA A 142 -25.53 6.79 4.56
CA ALA A 142 -26.55 5.95 5.19
C ALA A 142 -26.88 6.34 6.63
N ALA A 143 -25.92 6.94 7.34
CA ALA A 143 -26.14 7.56 8.66
C ALA A 143 -26.86 8.92 8.59
N ASP A 144 -27.20 9.41 7.39
CA ASP A 144 -27.75 10.76 7.15
C ASP A 144 -26.82 11.91 7.55
N ALA A 145 -25.49 11.66 7.53
CA ALA A 145 -24.51 12.73 7.70
C ALA A 145 -24.57 13.73 6.54
N ASP A 146 -24.33 15.01 6.81
CA ASP A 146 -24.28 16.06 5.78
C ASP A 146 -22.87 16.27 5.20
N THR A 147 -21.87 15.54 5.70
CA THR A 147 -20.46 15.63 5.33
C THR A 147 -19.79 14.25 5.21
N GLU A 148 -18.72 14.15 4.40
CA GLU A 148 -17.82 12.98 4.38
C GLU A 148 -16.79 13.00 5.51
N ARG A 149 -16.76 14.08 6.31
CA ARG A 149 -15.83 14.24 7.42
C ARG A 149 -16.28 13.44 8.64
N LEU A 150 -15.62 12.31 8.88
CA LEU A 150 -15.72 11.57 10.14
C LEU A 150 -14.57 11.93 11.08
N GLU A 151 -14.90 12.24 12.33
CA GLU A 151 -13.90 12.49 13.36
C GLU A 151 -13.48 11.18 14.05
N THR A 152 -12.50 10.49 13.45
CA THR A 152 -11.88 9.27 13.99
C THR A 152 -10.75 9.58 14.98
N VAL A 153 -10.05 10.71 14.84
CA VAL A 153 -8.98 11.10 15.77
C VAL A 153 -9.56 11.77 17.02
N SER A 154 -9.10 11.37 18.21
CA SER A 154 -9.58 11.97 19.45
C SER A 154 -9.35 13.51 19.46
N PRO A 155 -10.26 14.32 20.03
CA PRO A 155 -10.13 15.78 19.99
C PRO A 155 -8.81 16.31 20.55
N ARG A 156 -8.31 15.67 21.61
CA ARG A 156 -7.04 16.01 22.23
C ARG A 156 -5.85 15.74 21.30
N LEU A 157 -5.77 14.54 20.73
CA LEU A 157 -4.69 14.18 19.81
C LEU A 157 -4.73 15.05 18.55
N ARG A 158 -5.93 15.30 18.00
CA ARG A 158 -6.12 16.20 16.85
C ARG A 158 -5.56 17.59 17.12
N ALA A 159 -5.90 18.19 18.26
CA ALA A 159 -5.40 19.51 18.66
C ALA A 159 -3.87 19.49 18.84
N GLN A 160 -3.33 18.46 19.51
CA GLN A 160 -1.88 18.31 19.70
C GLN A 160 -1.13 18.22 18.36
N LEU A 161 -1.60 17.39 17.43
CA LEU A 161 -0.99 17.25 16.11
C LEU A 161 -1.08 18.55 15.29
N ALA A 162 -2.23 19.23 15.33
CA ALA A 162 -2.44 20.51 14.63
C ALA A 162 -1.51 21.61 15.18
N ASP A 163 -1.44 21.78 16.49
CA ASP A 163 -0.74 22.90 17.12
C ASP A 163 0.79 22.68 17.21
N ARG A 164 1.21 21.46 17.55
CA ARG A 164 2.64 21.14 17.76
C ARG A 164 3.33 20.72 16.46
N GLY A 165 2.53 20.43 15.43
CA GLY A 165 2.91 20.08 14.08
C GLY A 165 3.54 18.70 13.90
N LEU A 166 3.61 18.25 12.66
CA LEU A 166 3.97 16.88 12.29
C LEU A 166 4.85 16.85 11.03
N ALA A 167 5.57 15.74 10.86
CA ALA A 167 6.24 15.40 9.61
C ALA A 167 5.57 14.14 9.04
N GLU A 168 5.43 14.08 7.73
CA GLU A 168 5.09 12.86 6.99
C GLU A 168 6.40 12.32 6.38
N PRO A 169 7.12 11.40 7.07
CA PRO A 169 8.41 10.89 6.62
C PRO A 169 8.27 9.72 5.62
N HIS A 170 7.08 9.13 5.51
CA HIS A 170 6.88 7.90 4.75
C HIS A 170 5.55 7.93 3.96
N LEU A 171 5.59 8.40 2.70
CA LEU A 171 4.41 8.44 1.83
C LEU A 171 4.75 8.18 0.36
N HIS A 172 4.02 7.27 -0.28
CA HIS A 172 4.08 7.03 -1.72
C HIS A 172 3.16 8.00 -2.47
N LEU A 173 3.72 8.93 -3.26
CA LEU A 173 2.96 10.07 -3.81
C LEU A 173 1.72 9.64 -4.60
N LYS A 174 1.85 8.61 -5.44
CA LYS A 174 0.76 8.18 -6.33
C LYS A 174 -0.30 7.29 -5.64
N ALA A 175 -0.18 7.08 -4.33
CA ALA A 175 -1.18 6.49 -3.46
C ALA A 175 -1.76 7.50 -2.44
N ALA A 176 -1.24 8.73 -2.42
CA ALA A 176 -1.70 9.82 -1.58
C ALA A 176 -3.01 10.43 -2.11
N ILE A 177 -4.09 9.66 -2.09
CA ILE A 177 -5.42 10.09 -2.55
C ILE A 177 -6.52 9.38 -1.74
N GLY A 178 -7.60 10.06 -1.39
CA GLY A 178 -8.76 9.43 -0.77
C GLY A 178 -9.60 8.64 -1.79
N PHE A 179 -10.36 7.65 -1.33
CA PHE A 179 -11.21 6.85 -2.22
C PHE A 179 -12.23 7.67 -3.02
N PRO A 180 -12.95 8.66 -2.46
CA PRO A 180 -13.88 9.49 -3.24
C PRO A 180 -13.21 10.23 -4.41
N ALA A 181 -12.00 10.75 -4.19
CA ALA A 181 -11.21 11.41 -5.23
C ALA A 181 -10.70 10.43 -6.29
N LEU A 182 -10.28 9.21 -5.89
CA LEU A 182 -9.91 8.16 -6.83
C LEU A 182 -11.11 7.68 -7.65
N TRP A 183 -12.29 7.56 -7.04
CA TRP A 183 -13.54 7.21 -7.72
C TRP A 183 -13.90 8.24 -8.79
N ALA A 184 -13.85 9.53 -8.45
CA ALA A 184 -14.08 10.62 -9.41
C ALA A 184 -13.13 10.51 -10.62
N SER A 185 -11.84 10.24 -10.35
CA SER A 185 -10.85 10.03 -11.39
C SER A 185 -11.09 8.77 -12.22
N ALA A 186 -11.52 7.67 -11.59
CA ALA A 186 -11.84 6.41 -12.26
C ALA A 186 -12.99 6.60 -13.26
N MET A 187 -14.05 7.31 -12.86
CA MET A 187 -15.18 7.63 -13.72
C MET A 187 -14.75 8.46 -14.93
N ARG A 188 -13.88 9.45 -14.74
CA ARG A 188 -13.31 10.19 -15.86
C ARG A 188 -12.40 9.32 -16.74
N SER A 189 -11.61 8.44 -16.13
CA SER A 189 -10.65 7.60 -16.82
C SER A 189 -11.32 6.58 -17.74
N LEU A 190 -12.52 6.10 -17.40
CA LEU A 190 -13.33 5.22 -18.26
C LEU A 190 -13.68 5.86 -19.60
N ALA A 191 -13.78 7.19 -19.70
CA ALA A 191 -14.14 7.90 -20.93
C ALA A 191 -12.94 8.19 -21.86
N ARG A 192 -11.71 7.87 -21.44
CA ARG A 192 -10.51 8.17 -22.22
C ARG A 192 -10.42 7.30 -23.46
N THR A 193 -9.89 7.84 -24.55
CA THR A 193 -9.73 7.10 -25.82
C THR A 193 -8.77 5.91 -25.73
N ASP A 194 -7.82 5.95 -24.79
CA ASP A 194 -6.88 4.85 -24.50
C ASP A 194 -7.41 3.86 -23.45
N ALA A 195 -8.62 4.07 -22.91
CA ALA A 195 -9.25 3.12 -22.01
C ALA A 195 -9.63 1.83 -22.75
N LYS A 196 -9.31 0.68 -22.15
CA LYS A 196 -9.59 -0.67 -22.64
C LYS A 196 -10.50 -1.41 -21.67
N ALA A 197 -11.18 -2.45 -22.16
CA ALA A 197 -12.05 -3.28 -21.33
C ALA A 197 -11.29 -3.95 -20.17
N ASP A 198 -10.05 -4.36 -20.41
CA ASP A 198 -9.17 -5.04 -19.45
C ASP A 198 -8.25 -4.06 -18.69
N MET A 199 -8.53 -2.75 -18.69
CA MET A 199 -7.63 -1.77 -18.06
C MET A 199 -7.47 -1.92 -16.54
N LEU A 200 -8.31 -2.74 -15.91
CA LEU A 200 -8.26 -3.08 -14.48
C LEU A 200 -7.82 -4.53 -14.24
N ASP A 201 -7.34 -5.25 -15.26
CA ASP A 201 -6.82 -6.62 -15.12
C ASP A 201 -5.65 -6.65 -14.12
N SER A 202 -5.78 -7.47 -13.09
CA SER A 202 -4.77 -7.66 -12.07
C SER A 202 -5.04 -8.98 -11.33
N PRO A 203 -4.01 -9.81 -11.08
CA PRO A 203 -4.20 -11.06 -10.35
C PRO A 203 -4.83 -10.84 -8.98
N GLY A 204 -5.85 -11.64 -8.68
CA GLY A 204 -6.58 -11.56 -7.43
C GLY A 204 -7.40 -10.28 -7.25
N ALA A 205 -7.63 -9.51 -8.33
CA ALA A 205 -8.59 -8.43 -8.33
C ALA A 205 -10.02 -8.94 -8.32
N GLU A 206 -10.93 -8.10 -7.83
CA GLU A 206 -12.36 -8.36 -7.85
C GLU A 206 -12.90 -8.45 -9.29
N TRP A 207 -13.99 -9.21 -9.45
CA TRP A 207 -14.75 -9.33 -10.70
C TRP A 207 -13.91 -9.80 -11.91
N ASP A 208 -13.73 -11.13 -12.02
CA ASP A 208 -13.00 -11.77 -13.13
C ASP A 208 -11.54 -11.27 -13.23
N GLU A 209 -10.83 -11.25 -12.08
CA GLU A 209 -9.47 -10.70 -11.95
C GLU A 209 -9.37 -9.26 -12.52
N GLY A 210 -10.46 -8.49 -12.45
CA GLY A 210 -10.53 -7.13 -12.97
C GLY A 210 -10.72 -7.00 -14.49
N LYS A 211 -10.66 -8.09 -15.26
CA LYS A 211 -10.76 -8.07 -16.73
C LYS A 211 -12.10 -7.56 -17.22
N SER A 212 -13.17 -7.91 -16.51
CA SER A 212 -14.54 -7.50 -16.84
C SER A 212 -15.04 -6.33 -15.98
N LEU A 213 -14.18 -5.77 -15.12
CA LEU A 213 -14.56 -4.74 -14.17
C LEU A 213 -14.76 -3.38 -14.84
N ALA A 214 -13.89 -2.93 -15.75
CA ALA A 214 -14.11 -1.64 -16.43
C ALA A 214 -15.41 -1.62 -17.28
N PRO A 215 -15.78 -2.69 -18.01
CA PRO A 215 -17.10 -2.81 -18.63
C PRO A 215 -18.26 -2.72 -17.64
N LEU A 216 -18.15 -3.34 -16.46
CA LEU A 216 -19.16 -3.22 -15.42
C LEU A 216 -19.27 -1.76 -14.93
N LEU A 217 -18.15 -1.14 -14.58
CA LEU A 217 -18.11 0.23 -14.06
C LEU A 217 -18.65 1.24 -15.07
N LEU A 218 -18.37 1.06 -16.36
CA LEU A 218 -18.89 1.94 -17.41
C LEU A 218 -20.42 1.86 -17.53
N ARG A 219 -21.00 0.67 -17.36
CA ARG A 219 -22.46 0.49 -17.31
C ARG A 219 -23.05 1.16 -16.07
N CYS A 220 -22.42 0.98 -14.90
CA CYS A 220 -22.81 1.68 -13.68
C CYS A 220 -22.69 3.20 -13.84
N ALA A 221 -21.64 3.70 -14.50
CA ALA A 221 -21.45 5.13 -14.76
C ALA A 221 -22.56 5.72 -15.64
N LEU A 222 -22.98 5.02 -16.70
CA LEU A 222 -24.13 5.42 -17.52
C LEU A 222 -25.44 5.46 -16.72
N ALA A 223 -25.69 4.45 -15.88
CA ALA A 223 -26.85 4.44 -15.00
C ALA A 223 -26.81 5.58 -13.97
N ARG A 224 -25.63 5.88 -13.40
CA ARG A 224 -25.42 6.99 -12.45
C ARG A 224 -25.80 8.35 -13.05
N LEU A 225 -25.53 8.61 -14.33
CA LEU A 225 -25.94 9.86 -14.98
C LEU A 225 -27.47 10.04 -14.99
N LEU A 226 -28.22 8.96 -15.29
CA LEU A 226 -29.67 8.99 -15.31
C LEU A 226 -30.27 9.12 -13.91
N LEU A 227 -29.72 8.38 -12.94
CA LEU A 227 -30.11 8.49 -11.52
C LEU A 227 -29.87 9.91 -11.01
N ALA A 228 -28.71 10.52 -11.32
CA ALA A 228 -28.39 11.88 -10.92
C ALA A 228 -29.38 12.91 -11.51
N ALA A 229 -29.70 12.77 -12.81
CA ALA A 229 -30.68 13.64 -13.47
C ALA A 229 -32.07 13.54 -12.85
N PHE A 230 -32.53 12.33 -12.52
CA PHE A 230 -33.80 12.11 -11.84
C PHE A 230 -33.82 12.71 -10.43
N LEU A 231 -32.78 12.47 -9.64
CA LEU A 231 -32.70 12.97 -8.27
C LEU A 231 -32.63 14.51 -8.20
N ARG A 232 -32.17 15.16 -9.28
CA ARG A 232 -32.24 16.63 -9.44
C ARG A 232 -33.50 17.14 -10.13
N THR A 233 -34.50 16.29 -10.32
CA THR A 233 -35.82 16.66 -10.83
C THR A 233 -36.90 16.29 -9.81
N PRO A 234 -37.06 17.04 -8.69
CA PRO A 234 -37.98 16.66 -7.62
C PRO A 234 -39.45 16.54 -8.05
N SER A 235 -39.86 17.28 -9.09
CA SER A 235 -41.21 17.16 -9.68
C SER A 235 -41.50 15.79 -10.29
N ALA A 236 -40.47 15.02 -10.65
CA ALA A 236 -40.62 13.68 -11.21
C ALA A 236 -40.73 12.57 -10.15
N TRP A 237 -40.40 12.85 -8.88
CA TRP A 237 -40.32 11.82 -7.84
C TRP A 237 -41.65 11.12 -7.58
N GLY A 238 -42.76 11.86 -7.67
CA GLY A 238 -44.11 11.31 -7.47
C GLY A 238 -44.57 10.36 -8.58
N GLN A 239 -43.96 10.41 -9.76
CA GLN A 239 -44.25 9.49 -10.88
C GLN A 239 -43.32 8.27 -10.90
N GLY A 240 -42.17 8.37 -10.23
CA GLY A 240 -41.16 7.33 -10.22
C GLY A 240 -40.16 7.42 -11.37
N PHE A 241 -39.09 6.65 -11.25
CA PHE A 241 -37.94 6.69 -12.15
C PHE A 241 -38.25 6.14 -13.54
N GLY A 242 -39.08 5.09 -13.65
CA GLY A 242 -39.50 4.54 -14.94
C GLY A 242 -40.20 5.59 -15.81
N ASP A 243 -41.17 6.29 -15.24
CA ASP A 243 -41.88 7.38 -15.91
C ASP A 243 -40.95 8.54 -16.29
N PHE A 244 -39.98 8.87 -15.44
CA PHE A 244 -38.95 9.86 -15.77
C PHE A 244 -38.12 9.44 -16.98
N LEU A 245 -37.70 8.17 -17.06
CA LEU A 245 -36.93 7.67 -18.20
C LEU A 245 -37.72 7.77 -19.50
N GLU A 246 -38.98 7.35 -19.50
CA GLU A 246 -39.83 7.31 -20.69
C GLU A 246 -40.29 8.69 -21.16
N LYS A 247 -40.72 9.55 -20.22
CA LYS A 247 -41.38 10.82 -20.55
C LYS A 247 -40.42 12.01 -20.63
N HIS A 248 -39.24 11.92 -20.02
CA HIS A 248 -38.30 13.04 -19.93
C HIS A 248 -36.91 12.69 -20.50
N ALA A 249 -36.26 11.65 -19.98
CA ALA A 249 -34.88 11.35 -20.36
C ALA A 249 -34.77 10.87 -21.82
N ALA A 250 -35.63 9.94 -22.24
CA ALA A 250 -35.61 9.39 -23.60
C ALA A 250 -35.88 10.44 -24.68
N PRO A 251 -36.96 11.25 -24.63
CA PRO A 251 -37.21 12.29 -25.63
C PRO A 251 -36.06 13.30 -25.72
N GLY A 252 -35.52 13.75 -24.59
CA GLY A 252 -34.42 14.72 -24.55
C GLY A 252 -33.13 14.16 -25.16
N LEU A 253 -32.76 12.93 -24.83
CA LEU A 253 -31.56 12.28 -25.37
C LEU A 253 -31.73 11.93 -26.86
N HIS A 254 -32.91 11.43 -27.27
CA HIS A 254 -33.20 11.14 -28.68
C HIS A 254 -33.15 12.40 -29.54
N SER A 255 -33.66 13.53 -29.04
CA SER A 255 -33.58 14.81 -29.75
C SER A 255 -32.14 15.30 -29.89
N ARG A 256 -31.26 15.02 -28.92
CA ARG A 256 -29.88 15.54 -28.91
C ARG A 256 -28.89 14.64 -29.66
N PHE A 257 -29.07 13.33 -29.59
CA PHE A 257 -28.11 12.34 -30.09
C PHE A 257 -28.68 11.39 -31.13
N GLY A 258 -30.00 11.35 -31.32
CA GLY A 258 -30.68 10.39 -32.18
C GLY A 258 -31.07 9.09 -31.45
N ALA A 259 -32.24 8.54 -31.81
CA ALA A 259 -32.79 7.38 -31.11
C ALA A 259 -31.93 6.11 -31.23
N LEU A 260 -31.32 5.87 -32.40
CA LEU A 260 -30.44 4.72 -32.64
C LEU A 260 -29.17 4.78 -31.78
N ASP A 261 -28.57 5.97 -31.67
CA ASP A 261 -27.36 6.21 -30.86
C ASP A 261 -27.61 6.06 -29.36
N CYS A 262 -28.85 6.25 -28.89
CA CYS A 262 -29.22 6.02 -27.50
C CYS A 262 -29.58 4.56 -27.19
N ARG A 263 -29.74 3.67 -28.19
CA ARG A 263 -30.12 2.27 -27.96
C ARG A 263 -29.16 1.52 -27.01
N PRO A 264 -27.83 1.69 -27.10
CA PRO A 264 -26.90 1.06 -26.17
C PRO A 264 -27.07 1.51 -24.72
N LEU A 265 -27.43 2.78 -24.49
CA LEU A 265 -27.74 3.29 -23.14
C LEU A 265 -28.95 2.55 -22.55
N TRP A 266 -30.06 2.47 -23.28
CA TRP A 266 -31.28 1.83 -22.77
C TRP A 266 -31.07 0.34 -22.50
N ARG A 267 -30.41 -0.38 -23.41
CA ARG A 267 -30.02 -1.79 -23.17
C ARG A 267 -29.17 -1.95 -21.92
N THR A 268 -28.22 -1.03 -21.69
CA THR A 268 -27.37 -1.03 -20.50
C THR A 268 -28.19 -0.86 -19.23
N VAL A 269 -29.11 0.10 -19.19
CA VAL A 269 -29.97 0.36 -18.03
C VAL A 269 -30.84 -0.87 -17.72
N TYR A 270 -31.54 -1.42 -18.70
CA TYR A 270 -32.43 -2.56 -18.47
C TYR A 270 -31.67 -3.86 -18.14
N SER A 271 -30.53 -4.12 -18.76
CA SER A 271 -29.70 -5.29 -18.44
C SER A 271 -29.11 -5.20 -17.03
N LEU A 272 -28.65 -4.01 -16.61
CA LEU A 272 -28.14 -3.79 -15.26
C LEU A 272 -29.25 -4.02 -14.22
N ALA A 273 -30.44 -3.45 -14.45
CA ALA A 273 -31.62 -3.66 -13.59
C ALA A 273 -32.07 -5.14 -13.52
N ALA A 274 -31.77 -5.93 -14.55
CA ALA A 274 -32.07 -7.36 -14.61
C ALA A 274 -30.94 -8.25 -14.05
N GLY A 275 -29.83 -7.68 -13.56
CA GLY A 275 -28.69 -8.45 -13.05
C GLY A 275 -27.85 -9.09 -14.16
N GLN A 276 -27.91 -8.55 -15.39
CA GLN A 276 -27.27 -9.11 -16.58
C GLN A 276 -26.15 -8.20 -17.11
N ALA A 277 -25.23 -7.73 -16.25
CA ALA A 277 -24.22 -6.73 -16.65
C ALA A 277 -23.23 -7.21 -17.71
N GLU A 278 -23.07 -8.52 -17.89
CA GLU A 278 -22.22 -9.09 -18.95
C GLU A 278 -22.90 -9.04 -20.33
N ARG A 279 -24.23 -8.86 -20.39
CA ARG A 279 -24.96 -8.69 -21.65
C ARG A 279 -24.92 -7.22 -22.09
N GLY A 280 -24.80 -6.99 -23.39
CA GLY A 280 -24.92 -5.65 -23.97
C GLY A 280 -23.91 -5.37 -25.07
N ASP A 281 -23.79 -4.08 -25.40
CA ASP A 281 -22.91 -3.60 -26.45
C ASP A 281 -21.43 -3.61 -26.03
N ALA A 282 -20.52 -3.56 -27.02
CA ALA A 282 -19.08 -3.61 -26.79
C ALA A 282 -18.58 -2.41 -25.97
N PHE A 283 -17.51 -2.61 -25.19
CA PHE A 283 -16.92 -1.58 -24.32
C PHE A 283 -16.64 -0.26 -25.06
N ALA A 284 -16.04 -0.31 -26.25
CA ALA A 284 -15.73 0.88 -27.04
C ALA A 284 -16.99 1.69 -27.41
N VAL A 285 -18.09 1.02 -27.75
CA VAL A 285 -19.37 1.68 -28.09
C VAL A 285 -19.93 2.43 -26.88
N LEU A 286 -19.96 1.76 -25.73
CA LEU A 286 -20.43 2.37 -24.48
C LEU A 286 -19.51 3.50 -24.02
N ARG A 287 -18.20 3.37 -24.24
CA ARG A 287 -17.19 4.36 -23.85
C ARG A 287 -17.37 5.64 -24.67
N ASP A 288 -17.52 5.51 -25.97
CA ASP A 288 -17.67 6.65 -26.87
C ASP A 288 -19.02 7.35 -26.64
N LEU A 289 -20.07 6.59 -26.32
CA LEU A 289 -21.35 7.15 -25.85
C LEU A 289 -21.17 7.91 -24.52
N TYR A 290 -20.51 7.31 -23.53
CA TYR A 290 -20.27 7.92 -22.23
C TYR A 290 -19.43 9.21 -22.36
N ALA A 291 -18.35 9.18 -23.14
CA ALA A 291 -17.51 10.35 -23.42
C ALA A 291 -18.30 11.50 -24.05
N ARG A 292 -19.21 11.20 -24.99
CA ARG A 292 -20.13 12.20 -25.59
C ARG A 292 -21.10 12.79 -24.57
N LEU A 293 -21.61 11.98 -23.63
CA LEU A 293 -22.55 12.43 -22.60
C LEU A 293 -21.89 13.36 -21.57
N ILE A 294 -20.66 13.04 -21.14
CA ILE A 294 -19.99 13.78 -20.05
C ILE A 294 -19.18 14.99 -20.54
N GLY A 295 -18.85 15.04 -21.83
CA GLY A 295 -18.03 16.09 -22.42
C GLY A 295 -16.59 16.15 -21.87
N PRO A 296 -15.75 17.07 -22.35
CA PRO A 296 -14.39 17.24 -21.84
C PRO A 296 -14.39 17.76 -20.39
N ALA A 297 -13.37 17.38 -19.61
CA ALA A 297 -13.12 18.01 -18.32
C ALA A 297 -12.68 19.47 -18.50
N ARG A 298 -13.05 20.34 -17.56
CA ARG A 298 -12.54 21.71 -17.54
C ARG A 298 -11.06 21.68 -17.18
N ALA A 299 -10.24 22.45 -17.89
CA ALA A 299 -8.81 22.54 -17.59
C ALA A 299 -8.60 23.07 -16.16
N GLY A 300 -7.78 22.39 -15.36
CA GLY A 300 -7.46 22.79 -13.99
C GLY A 300 -8.57 22.58 -12.95
N CYS A 301 -9.63 21.82 -13.27
CA CYS A 301 -10.70 21.51 -12.32
C CYS A 301 -10.18 20.75 -11.08
N ALA A 302 -10.89 20.86 -9.97
CA ALA A 302 -10.61 20.05 -8.79
C ALA A 302 -10.79 18.55 -9.10
N VAL A 303 -10.13 17.68 -8.33
CA VAL A 303 -10.23 16.21 -8.53
C VAL A 303 -11.67 15.73 -8.37
N ALA A 304 -12.42 16.31 -7.43
CA ALA A 304 -13.84 16.00 -7.23
C ALA A 304 -14.71 16.32 -8.47
N GLU A 305 -14.35 17.34 -9.26
CA GLU A 305 -15.05 17.69 -10.51
C GLU A 305 -14.77 16.74 -11.68
N LEU A 306 -13.83 15.80 -11.51
CA LEU A 306 -13.62 14.75 -12.49
C LEU A 306 -14.81 13.80 -12.56
N ASP A 307 -15.57 13.63 -11.47
CA ASP A 307 -16.79 12.83 -11.48
C ASP A 307 -17.87 13.53 -12.32
N PRO A 308 -18.38 12.89 -13.39
CA PRO A 308 -19.39 13.51 -14.24
C PRO A 308 -20.73 13.82 -13.54
N VAL A 309 -21.02 13.20 -12.39
CA VAL A 309 -22.22 13.56 -11.62
C VAL A 309 -22.11 14.95 -10.96
N SER A 310 -20.91 15.55 -10.97
CA SER A 310 -20.68 16.94 -10.53
C SER A 310 -21.54 17.98 -11.25
N HIS A 311 -22.02 17.66 -12.46
CA HIS A 311 -22.98 18.50 -13.19
C HIS A 311 -24.28 18.74 -12.41
N TRP A 312 -24.72 17.75 -11.64
CA TRP A 312 -25.92 17.79 -10.81
C TRP A 312 -25.60 18.01 -9.33
N PHE A 313 -24.45 17.54 -8.87
CA PHE A 313 -24.03 17.60 -7.48
C PHE A 313 -22.67 18.28 -7.40
N ALA A 314 -22.67 19.62 -7.35
CA ALA A 314 -21.45 20.39 -7.26
C ALA A 314 -20.62 19.95 -6.04
N PRO A 315 -19.28 19.84 -6.18
CA PRO A 315 -18.42 19.52 -5.05
C PRO A 315 -18.50 20.63 -4.00
N ALA A 316 -18.46 20.24 -2.73
CA ALA A 316 -18.28 21.14 -1.60
C ALA A 316 -16.93 20.85 -0.92
N ALA A 317 -16.53 21.70 0.03
CA ALA A 317 -15.23 21.57 0.71
C ALA A 317 -14.99 20.16 1.30
N ASP A 318 -16.02 19.58 1.91
CA ASP A 318 -15.96 18.27 2.56
C ASP A 318 -16.82 17.20 1.86
N ASN A 319 -17.36 17.48 0.65
CA ASN A 319 -18.27 16.57 -0.05
C ASN A 319 -17.95 16.44 -1.53
N HIS A 320 -17.72 15.20 -1.96
CA HIS A 320 -17.65 14.77 -3.33
C HIS A 320 -19.06 14.60 -3.93
N PRO A 321 -19.19 14.74 -5.26
CA PRO A 321 -20.46 14.59 -5.96
C PRO A 321 -21.19 13.26 -5.71
N ASP A 322 -20.45 12.15 -5.58
CA ASP A 322 -21.05 10.82 -5.40
C ASP A 322 -21.67 10.62 -4.00
N PHE A 323 -21.11 11.25 -2.96
CA PHE A 323 -21.71 11.26 -1.63
C PHE A 323 -23.06 11.95 -1.65
N ALA A 324 -23.14 13.14 -2.27
CA ALA A 324 -24.39 13.88 -2.41
C ALA A 324 -25.43 13.12 -3.27
N LEU A 325 -24.98 12.42 -4.33
CA LEU A 325 -25.83 11.51 -5.10
C LEU A 325 -26.40 10.38 -4.23
N THR A 326 -25.54 9.73 -3.46
CA THR A 326 -25.90 8.60 -2.59
C THR A 326 -26.90 9.03 -1.52
N ARG A 327 -26.67 10.18 -0.88
CA ARG A 327 -27.62 10.76 0.08
C ARG A 327 -28.98 11.06 -0.55
N ALA A 328 -29.00 11.68 -1.72
CA ALA A 328 -30.25 11.97 -2.42
C ALA A 328 -31.00 10.68 -2.79
N ALA A 329 -30.29 9.64 -3.21
CA ALA A 329 -30.88 8.34 -3.52
C ALA A 329 -31.49 7.64 -2.30
N LEU A 330 -30.76 7.62 -1.17
CA LEU A 330 -31.27 7.05 0.09
C LEU A 330 -32.47 7.85 0.62
N ALA A 331 -32.43 9.18 0.52
CA ALA A 331 -33.57 10.04 0.90
C ALA A 331 -34.79 9.78 0.02
N TYR A 332 -34.62 9.55 -1.28
CA TYR A 332 -35.71 9.17 -2.19
C TYR A 332 -36.31 7.82 -1.79
N LEU A 333 -35.47 6.77 -1.64
CA LEU A 333 -35.90 5.42 -1.27
C LEU A 333 -36.66 5.37 0.06
N ASN A 334 -36.21 6.14 1.06
CA ASN A 334 -36.82 6.18 2.38
C ASN A 334 -38.12 7.01 2.44
N ARG A 335 -38.43 7.81 1.40
CA ARG A 335 -39.60 8.68 1.35
C ARG A 335 -40.56 8.23 0.26
N GLN A 336 -40.35 8.70 -0.96
CA GLN A 336 -41.30 8.56 -2.08
C GLN A 336 -41.02 7.32 -2.94
N GLY A 337 -39.80 6.79 -2.88
CA GLY A 337 -39.29 5.70 -3.72
C GLY A 337 -39.45 4.31 -3.15
N ALA A 338 -40.16 4.12 -2.02
CA ALA A 338 -40.28 2.81 -1.37
C ALA A 338 -40.85 1.71 -2.29
N GLY A 339 -41.73 2.08 -3.23
CA GLY A 339 -42.29 1.18 -4.25
C GLY A 339 -41.54 1.18 -5.59
N ASP A 340 -40.53 2.03 -5.79
CA ASP A 340 -39.83 2.16 -7.07
C ASP A 340 -38.75 1.09 -7.22
N LYS A 341 -39.19 -0.09 -7.69
CA LYS A 341 -38.31 -1.25 -7.89
C LYS A 341 -37.22 -1.00 -8.92
N LEU A 342 -37.49 -0.21 -9.96
CA LEU A 342 -36.51 0.03 -11.03
C LEU A 342 -35.39 0.93 -10.50
N PHE A 343 -35.74 2.03 -9.83
CA PHE A 343 -34.77 2.90 -9.17
C PHE A 343 -33.95 2.12 -8.15
N ALA A 344 -34.61 1.38 -7.25
CA ALA A 344 -33.92 0.64 -6.20
C ALA A 344 -32.92 -0.36 -6.78
N LYS A 345 -33.32 -1.16 -7.77
CA LYS A 345 -32.42 -2.11 -8.44
C LYS A 345 -31.23 -1.40 -9.07
N LEU A 346 -31.46 -0.35 -9.87
CA LEU A 346 -30.37 0.35 -10.54
C LEU A 346 -29.42 1.05 -9.57
N PHE A 347 -29.96 1.75 -8.58
CA PHE A 347 -29.16 2.39 -7.54
C PHE A 347 -28.25 1.37 -6.86
N TRP A 348 -28.80 0.24 -6.38
CA TRP A 348 -27.99 -0.78 -5.72
C TRP A 348 -26.97 -1.44 -6.65
N GLN A 349 -27.25 -1.60 -7.94
CA GLN A 349 -26.22 -2.07 -8.89
C GLN A 349 -25.08 -1.07 -9.06
N THR A 350 -25.37 0.24 -9.07
CA THR A 350 -24.32 1.27 -9.12
C THR A 350 -23.48 1.29 -7.84
N VAL A 351 -24.12 1.12 -6.67
CA VAL A 351 -23.43 0.98 -5.38
C VAL A 351 -22.57 -0.28 -5.38
N ARG A 352 -23.07 -1.42 -5.86
CA ARG A 352 -22.28 -2.67 -5.97
C ARG A 352 -21.06 -2.49 -6.85
N GLY A 353 -21.21 -1.89 -8.04
CA GLY A 353 -20.07 -1.59 -8.91
C GLY A 353 -19.03 -0.73 -8.20
N ARG A 354 -19.46 0.26 -7.43
CA ARG A 354 -18.57 1.11 -6.62
C ARG A 354 -17.89 0.34 -5.49
N VAL A 355 -18.60 -0.52 -4.76
CA VAL A 355 -18.04 -1.36 -3.67
C VAL A 355 -17.06 -2.40 -4.22
N ILE A 356 -17.36 -3.01 -5.38
CA ILE A 356 -16.44 -3.93 -6.07
C ILE A 356 -15.16 -3.17 -6.48
N PHE A 357 -15.28 -1.95 -7.00
CA PHE A 357 -14.12 -1.12 -7.31
C PHE A 357 -13.35 -0.69 -6.05
N PHE A 358 -14.03 -0.40 -4.95
CA PHE A 358 -13.39 -0.13 -3.65
C PHE A 358 -12.51 -1.31 -3.22
N ARG A 359 -13.07 -2.52 -3.22
CA ARG A 359 -12.37 -3.76 -2.86
C ARG A 359 -11.28 -4.15 -3.88
N HIS A 360 -11.35 -3.63 -5.10
CA HIS A 360 -10.29 -3.76 -6.09
C HIS A 360 -9.04 -2.95 -5.69
N VAL A 361 -9.19 -1.72 -5.20
CA VAL A 361 -8.08 -0.79 -4.91
C VAL A 361 -7.62 -0.75 -3.45
N VAL A 362 -8.45 -1.24 -2.53
CA VAL A 362 -8.13 -1.33 -1.09
C VAL A 362 -7.62 -2.72 -0.77
N GLN A 363 -6.49 -2.80 -0.06
CA GLN A 363 -5.95 -4.09 0.37
C GLN A 363 -6.85 -4.69 1.45
N ARG A 364 -7.27 -5.92 1.18
CA ARG A 364 -8.11 -6.70 2.06
C ARG A 364 -7.28 -7.32 3.18
N PRO A 365 -7.82 -7.45 4.40
CA PRO A 365 -7.21 -8.31 5.41
C PRO A 365 -7.11 -9.75 4.89
N MET A 366 -6.20 -10.55 5.46
CA MET A 366 -5.95 -11.94 5.10
C MET A 366 -5.18 -12.23 3.80
N THR A 367 -4.66 -11.19 3.15
CA THR A 367 -3.81 -11.34 1.96
C THR A 367 -2.42 -10.76 2.24
N PRO A 368 -1.62 -11.38 3.13
CA PRO A 368 -0.37 -10.80 3.59
C PRO A 368 0.76 -10.91 2.56
N GLY A 369 1.84 -10.16 2.83
CA GLY A 369 3.08 -10.19 2.08
C GLY A 369 3.16 -9.15 0.94
N LEU A 370 4.40 -8.79 0.59
CA LEU A 370 4.71 -7.68 -0.31
C LEU A 370 4.27 -7.93 -1.76
N GLN A 371 4.16 -9.19 -2.16
CA GLN A 371 3.69 -9.56 -3.50
C GLN A 371 2.20 -9.24 -3.69
N TRP A 372 1.37 -9.43 -2.66
CA TRP A 372 -0.03 -9.07 -2.75
C TRP A 372 -0.22 -7.56 -2.71
N PHE A 373 0.53 -6.89 -1.84
CA PHE A 373 0.57 -5.43 -1.79
C PHE A 373 0.96 -4.84 -3.15
N SER A 374 2.04 -5.33 -3.78
CA SER A 374 2.51 -4.83 -5.08
C SER A 374 1.45 -4.94 -6.18
N ARG A 375 0.68 -6.04 -6.19
CA ARG A 375 -0.45 -6.22 -7.11
C ARG A 375 -1.57 -5.22 -6.82
N THR A 376 -1.91 -5.03 -5.55
CA THR A 376 -2.96 -4.09 -5.14
C THR A 376 -2.57 -2.64 -5.44
N TYR A 377 -1.34 -2.23 -5.13
CA TYR A 377 -0.79 -0.93 -5.52
C TYR A 377 -0.82 -0.72 -7.04
N GLY A 378 -0.47 -1.75 -7.82
CA GLY A 378 -0.51 -1.73 -9.28
C GLY A 378 -1.89 -1.39 -9.87
N ARG A 379 -2.97 -1.80 -9.18
CA ARG A 379 -4.37 -1.55 -9.60
C ARG A 379 -4.74 -0.06 -9.63
N LEU A 380 -3.99 0.80 -8.93
CA LEU A 380 -4.20 2.25 -8.93
C LEU A 380 -3.84 2.91 -10.26
N SER A 381 -3.02 2.26 -11.10
CA SER A 381 -2.40 2.85 -12.29
C SER A 381 -3.41 3.38 -13.31
N ALA A 382 -4.41 2.58 -13.67
CA ALA A 382 -5.42 2.95 -14.65
C ALA A 382 -6.47 3.94 -14.11
N PRO A 383 -7.06 3.74 -12.91
CA PRO A 383 -8.03 4.68 -12.34
C PRO A 383 -7.50 6.09 -12.10
N ARG A 384 -6.20 6.24 -11.83
CA ARG A 384 -5.60 7.54 -11.50
C ARG A 384 -5.17 8.37 -12.71
N LYS A 385 -5.31 7.85 -13.95
CA LYS A 385 -4.82 8.51 -15.18
C LYS A 385 -5.39 9.92 -15.40
N ALA A 386 -6.57 10.22 -14.87
CA ALA A 386 -7.17 11.55 -14.98
C ALA A 386 -6.70 12.55 -13.90
N VAL A 387 -5.98 12.10 -12.86
CA VAL A 387 -5.46 12.97 -11.80
C VAL A 387 -4.19 13.68 -12.27
N PRO A 388 -4.14 15.03 -12.26
CA PRO A 388 -2.90 15.76 -12.52
C PRO A 388 -1.87 15.47 -11.42
N GLU A 389 -0.59 15.39 -11.78
CA GLU A 389 0.49 15.08 -10.84
C GLU A 389 0.53 16.06 -9.64
N ALA A 390 0.34 17.36 -9.90
CA ALA A 390 0.28 18.39 -8.86
C ALA A 390 -0.87 18.19 -7.85
N ALA A 391 -1.95 17.52 -8.25
CA ALA A 391 -3.05 17.25 -7.34
C ALA A 391 -2.67 16.24 -6.26
N PHE A 392 -1.78 15.27 -6.55
CA PHE A 392 -1.31 14.33 -5.53
C PHE A 392 -0.54 15.02 -4.40
N VAL A 393 0.22 16.07 -4.69
CA VAL A 393 0.94 16.82 -3.63
C VAL A 393 -0.05 17.53 -2.70
N ARG A 394 -1.16 18.06 -3.22
CA ARG A 394 -2.21 18.67 -2.41
C ARG A 394 -2.95 17.62 -1.57
N GLN A 395 -3.37 16.52 -2.20
CA GLN A 395 -4.03 15.41 -1.48
C GLN A 395 -3.11 14.81 -0.40
N ALA A 396 -1.81 14.69 -0.67
CA ALA A 396 -0.82 14.26 0.31
C ALA A 396 -0.77 15.19 1.53
N ALA A 397 -0.75 16.51 1.30
CA ALA A 397 -0.75 17.47 2.39
C ALA A 397 -2.07 17.45 3.19
N GLU A 398 -3.21 17.27 2.52
CA GLU A 398 -4.53 17.14 3.15
C GLU A 398 -4.62 15.88 4.02
N LEU A 399 -4.18 14.73 3.51
CA LEU A 399 -4.14 13.45 4.23
C LEU A 399 -3.14 13.45 5.38
N ALA A 400 -2.09 14.28 5.32
CA ALA A 400 -1.18 14.43 6.44
C ALA A 400 -1.75 15.34 7.55
N GLY A 401 -2.73 16.19 7.23
CA GLY A 401 -3.48 16.99 8.19
C GLY A 401 -2.92 18.40 8.46
N PRO A 402 -3.67 19.25 9.20
CA PRO A 402 -3.43 20.70 9.28
C PRO A 402 -2.13 21.11 10.00
N GLY A 403 -1.55 20.23 10.81
CA GLY A 403 -0.29 20.47 11.52
C GLY A 403 0.97 20.19 10.68
N LEU A 404 0.83 19.81 9.41
CA LEU A 404 1.95 19.42 8.54
C LEU A 404 3.03 20.51 8.46
N ARG A 405 4.25 20.15 8.85
CA ARG A 405 5.44 21.00 8.73
C ARG A 405 6.38 20.53 7.62
N ALA A 406 6.43 19.23 7.40
CA ALA A 406 7.32 18.60 6.44
C ALA A 406 6.63 17.42 5.77
N LEU A 407 6.68 17.39 4.45
CA LEU A 407 6.10 16.37 3.59
C LEU A 407 7.22 15.72 2.77
N GLU A 408 7.48 14.45 3.03
CA GLU A 408 8.38 13.63 2.22
C GLU A 408 7.56 12.70 1.34
N VAL A 409 7.78 12.76 0.03
CA VAL A 409 7.05 11.94 -0.94
C VAL A 409 8.00 11.06 -1.73
N ARG A 410 7.62 9.79 -1.92
CA ARG A 410 8.37 8.82 -2.71
C ARG A 410 7.89 8.77 -4.15
N ILE A 411 8.85 8.83 -5.08
CA ILE A 411 8.62 8.68 -6.51
C ILE A 411 9.68 7.80 -7.17
N THR A 412 9.31 7.10 -8.23
CA THR A 412 10.24 6.27 -9.02
C THR A 412 11.13 7.15 -9.90
N PRO A 413 12.45 6.96 -9.90
CA PRO A 413 13.34 7.70 -10.79
C PRO A 413 13.13 7.29 -12.24
N ASN A 414 13.22 8.27 -13.15
CA ASN A 414 13.24 8.03 -14.58
C ASN A 414 14.68 7.76 -15.06
N SER A 415 14.87 6.98 -16.13
CA SER A 415 16.17 6.80 -16.78
C SER A 415 16.64 8.03 -17.57
N GLU A 416 15.75 8.99 -17.84
CA GLU A 416 16.05 10.21 -18.58
C GLU A 416 16.11 11.43 -17.66
N MET A 417 17.26 12.11 -17.67
CA MET A 417 17.50 13.30 -16.86
C MET A 417 16.48 14.43 -17.13
N ALA A 418 16.09 14.62 -18.40
CA ALA A 418 15.15 15.67 -18.79
C ALA A 418 13.73 15.41 -18.25
N GLU A 419 13.26 14.17 -18.32
CA GLU A 419 11.95 13.79 -17.76
C GLU A 419 11.95 13.91 -16.24
N MET A 420 13.06 13.54 -15.59
CA MET A 420 13.22 13.71 -14.14
C MET A 420 13.21 15.19 -13.74
N ALA A 421 13.95 16.05 -14.43
CA ALA A 421 13.96 17.50 -14.20
C ALA A 421 12.56 18.12 -14.37
N ALA A 422 11.83 17.75 -15.43
CA ALA A 422 10.47 18.23 -15.67
C ALA A 422 9.51 17.81 -14.56
N THR A 423 9.65 16.57 -14.06
CA THR A 423 8.87 16.03 -12.94
C THR A 423 9.16 16.81 -11.65
N LEU A 424 10.43 17.01 -11.30
CA LEU A 424 10.83 17.79 -10.12
C LEU A 424 10.35 19.24 -10.18
N SER A 425 10.36 19.86 -11.37
CA SER A 425 9.84 21.21 -11.56
C SER A 425 8.33 21.30 -11.28
N ARG A 426 7.53 20.35 -11.79
CA ARG A 426 6.08 20.29 -11.51
C ARG A 426 5.80 20.07 -10.03
N LEU A 427 6.56 19.19 -9.37
CA LEU A 427 6.40 18.91 -7.95
C LEU A 427 6.82 20.08 -7.07
N ASP A 428 7.90 20.79 -7.41
CA ASP A 428 8.30 22.02 -6.70
C ASP A 428 7.21 23.10 -6.82
N GLN A 429 6.66 23.31 -8.02
CA GLN A 429 5.55 24.25 -8.23
C GLN A 429 4.31 23.86 -7.41
N ALA A 430 3.95 22.57 -7.39
CA ALA A 430 2.84 22.09 -6.58
C ALA A 430 3.08 22.30 -5.08
N GLY A 431 4.31 22.05 -4.60
CA GLY A 431 4.71 22.29 -3.21
C GLY A 431 4.64 23.75 -2.81
N GLN A 432 5.03 24.68 -3.69
CA GLN A 432 4.91 26.12 -3.45
C GLN A 432 3.45 26.59 -3.36
N GLY A 433 2.52 25.87 -3.99
CA GLY A 433 1.09 26.12 -3.94
C GLY A 433 0.37 25.55 -2.71
N LEU A 434 1.08 24.86 -1.82
CA LEU A 434 0.49 24.33 -0.58
C LEU A 434 0.07 25.47 0.37
N PRO A 435 -1.03 25.29 1.12
CA PRO A 435 -1.46 26.27 2.10
C PRO A 435 -0.37 26.53 3.13
N ARG A 436 -0.21 27.81 3.51
CA ARG A 436 0.74 28.21 4.56
C ARG A 436 0.21 27.80 5.93
N ARG A 437 1.12 27.46 6.83
CA ARG A 437 0.80 27.13 8.21
C ARG A 437 0.26 28.34 8.98
N PRO A 438 -0.44 28.12 10.12
CA PRO A 438 -0.66 29.17 11.11
C PRO A 438 0.68 29.85 11.46
N GLY A 439 0.74 31.18 11.32
CA GLY A 439 2.00 31.96 11.43
C GLY A 439 2.75 32.19 10.10
N GLY A 440 2.20 31.73 8.97
CA GLY A 440 2.65 32.11 7.62
C GLY A 440 3.84 31.33 7.06
N ALA A 441 4.39 30.35 7.80
CA ALA A 441 5.51 29.55 7.35
C ALA A 441 5.07 28.45 6.35
N PRO A 442 5.82 28.20 5.26
CA PRO A 442 5.46 27.16 4.29
C PRO A 442 5.65 25.75 4.87
N VAL A 443 4.98 24.79 4.25
CA VAL A 443 5.27 23.35 4.41
C VAL A 443 6.56 23.03 3.64
N GLU A 444 7.49 22.33 4.26
CA GLU A 444 8.69 21.83 3.58
C GLU A 444 8.31 20.62 2.72
N LEU A 445 8.75 20.59 1.45
CA LEU A 445 8.55 19.46 0.55
C LEU A 445 9.90 18.80 0.22
N GLY A 446 10.00 17.51 0.46
CA GLY A 446 11.13 16.65 0.07
C GLY A 446 10.67 15.49 -0.80
N ILE A 447 11.55 15.10 -1.72
CA ILE A 447 11.35 14.04 -2.69
C ILE A 447 12.40 12.98 -2.42
N THR A 448 11.94 11.77 -2.19
CA THR A 448 12.77 10.58 -2.00
C THR A 448 12.63 9.70 -3.24
N PHE A 449 13.73 9.43 -3.93
CA PHE A 449 13.71 8.53 -5.07
C PHE A 449 13.79 7.09 -4.59
N HIS A 450 12.73 6.33 -4.81
CA HIS A 450 12.66 4.93 -4.40
C HIS A 450 13.04 3.98 -5.55
N PHE A 451 14.03 3.13 -5.32
CA PHE A 451 14.42 2.06 -6.24
C PHE A 451 13.64 0.81 -5.85
N SER A 452 12.59 0.53 -6.61
CA SER A 452 11.69 -0.60 -6.37
C SER A 452 12.38 -1.91 -6.73
N ARG A 453 12.33 -2.87 -5.79
CA ARG A 453 12.78 -4.25 -6.01
C ARG A 453 11.60 -5.10 -6.47
N SER A 454 11.87 -6.05 -7.36
CA SER A 454 10.89 -7.03 -7.81
C SER A 454 11.53 -8.39 -8.06
N ARG A 455 10.72 -9.44 -8.12
CA ARG A 455 11.18 -10.76 -8.59
C ARG A 455 11.21 -10.85 -10.11
N GLY A 456 10.48 -9.98 -10.80
CA GLY A 456 10.43 -9.90 -12.26
C GLY A 456 8.99 -9.82 -12.79
N PRO A 457 8.82 -9.42 -14.07
CA PRO A 457 7.54 -8.99 -14.62
C PRO A 457 6.43 -10.04 -14.50
N ALA A 458 6.77 -11.31 -14.76
CA ALA A 458 5.80 -12.40 -14.69
C ALA A 458 5.28 -12.63 -13.26
N THR A 459 6.17 -12.57 -12.25
CA THR A 459 5.81 -12.76 -10.85
C THR A 459 4.93 -11.61 -10.33
N ASP A 460 5.28 -10.37 -10.71
CA ASP A 460 4.51 -9.18 -10.35
C ASP A 460 3.10 -9.21 -10.99
N GLN A 461 2.99 -9.81 -12.18
CA GLN A 461 1.72 -10.12 -12.86
C GLN A 461 1.09 -11.45 -12.40
N GLY A 462 1.50 -11.99 -11.24
CA GLY A 462 0.86 -13.17 -10.64
C GLY A 462 1.06 -14.48 -11.40
N LYS A 463 2.06 -14.54 -12.28
CA LYS A 463 2.44 -15.72 -13.08
C LYS A 463 3.86 -16.18 -12.74
N PRO A 464 4.19 -16.46 -11.46
CA PRO A 464 5.51 -16.94 -11.10
C PRO A 464 5.76 -18.31 -11.74
N ALA A 465 6.87 -18.46 -12.45
CA ALA A 465 7.25 -19.77 -12.99
C ALA A 465 7.95 -20.62 -11.92
N ALA A 466 7.91 -21.94 -12.11
CA ALA A 466 8.52 -22.88 -11.17
C ALA A 466 10.01 -22.59 -10.94
N TRP A 467 10.45 -22.70 -9.68
CA TRP A 467 11.86 -22.56 -9.30
C TRP A 467 12.48 -21.23 -9.75
N SER A 468 11.73 -20.13 -9.61
CA SER A 468 12.17 -18.78 -9.97
C SER A 468 12.61 -18.63 -11.44
N ARG A 469 12.09 -19.47 -12.35
CA ARG A 469 12.34 -19.29 -13.79
C ARG A 469 11.78 -17.96 -14.28
N ALA A 470 12.43 -17.39 -15.28
CA ALA A 470 12.04 -16.10 -15.86
C ALA A 470 11.93 -14.96 -14.82
N SER A 471 12.62 -15.10 -13.68
CA SER A 471 12.79 -14.06 -12.68
C SER A 471 14.07 -13.28 -12.95
N HIS A 472 14.27 -12.16 -12.25
CA HIS A 472 15.56 -11.46 -12.26
C HIS A 472 16.71 -12.34 -11.77
N ASP A 473 16.44 -13.34 -10.91
CA ASP A 473 17.44 -14.27 -10.40
C ASP A 473 17.85 -15.37 -11.41
N ASP A 474 17.11 -15.53 -12.52
CA ASP A 474 17.35 -16.62 -13.48
C ASP A 474 18.45 -16.25 -14.50
N PRO A 475 19.62 -16.95 -14.51
CA PRO A 475 20.68 -16.72 -15.49
C PRO A 475 20.28 -17.10 -16.93
N ASP A 476 19.24 -17.92 -17.12
CA ASP A 476 18.74 -18.34 -18.44
C ASP A 476 17.67 -17.42 -19.03
N TRP A 477 17.19 -16.43 -18.28
CA TRP A 477 16.02 -15.69 -18.73
C TRP A 477 16.34 -14.80 -19.93
N ARG A 478 15.89 -15.23 -21.11
CA ARG A 478 15.96 -14.48 -22.37
C ARG A 478 14.55 -14.26 -22.88
N ASP A 479 14.08 -13.02 -22.81
CA ASP A 479 12.85 -12.61 -23.47
C ASP A 479 13.13 -11.32 -24.25
N ALA A 480 13.10 -11.41 -25.57
CA ALA A 480 13.37 -10.29 -26.46
C ALA A 480 12.31 -9.17 -26.36
N LYS A 481 11.13 -9.46 -25.78
CA LYS A 481 10.07 -8.47 -25.56
C LYS A 481 10.23 -7.71 -24.24
N GLU A 482 10.98 -8.26 -23.29
CA GLU A 482 11.14 -7.68 -21.96
C GLU A 482 12.46 -6.92 -21.85
N LYS A 483 12.35 -5.61 -21.57
CA LYS A 483 13.50 -4.72 -21.40
C LYS A 483 14.41 -5.14 -20.24
N THR A 484 13.84 -5.80 -19.24
CA THR A 484 14.54 -6.27 -18.04
C THR A 484 15.02 -7.71 -18.14
N SER A 485 14.94 -8.33 -19.33
CA SER A 485 15.52 -9.64 -19.60
C SER A 485 17.01 -9.69 -19.24
N ASN A 486 17.57 -10.89 -19.13
CA ASN A 486 18.95 -11.09 -18.71
C ASN A 486 19.85 -11.35 -19.94
N PRO A 487 20.33 -10.35 -20.69
CA PRO A 487 21.07 -10.60 -21.93
C PRO A 487 22.47 -11.16 -21.71
N SER A 488 23.11 -10.94 -20.55
CA SER A 488 24.49 -11.42 -20.30
C SER A 488 24.58 -12.80 -19.69
N GLY A 489 23.48 -13.36 -19.18
CA GLY A 489 23.50 -14.63 -18.45
C GLY A 489 23.96 -14.53 -17.01
N TYR A 490 24.14 -13.32 -16.47
CA TYR A 490 24.43 -13.11 -15.07
C TYR A 490 23.13 -12.89 -14.29
N ARG A 491 22.95 -13.58 -13.16
CA ARG A 491 21.82 -13.37 -12.24
C ARG A 491 21.67 -11.88 -11.93
N TYR A 492 20.44 -11.39 -11.91
CA TYR A 492 20.05 -10.00 -11.66
C TYR A 492 20.54 -8.96 -12.68
N SER A 493 21.22 -9.35 -13.76
CA SER A 493 21.84 -8.38 -14.68
C SER A 493 20.82 -7.51 -15.42
N GLY A 494 19.66 -8.06 -15.79
CA GLY A 494 18.59 -7.32 -16.45
C GLY A 494 18.03 -6.21 -15.58
N TYR A 495 17.67 -6.56 -14.34
CA TYR A 495 17.25 -5.61 -13.31
C TYR A 495 18.33 -4.56 -13.03
N TYR A 496 19.59 -4.97 -12.81
CA TYR A 496 20.69 -4.05 -12.51
C TYR A 496 20.88 -3.01 -13.61
N ARG A 497 20.84 -3.43 -14.88
CA ARG A 497 21.02 -2.52 -16.02
C ARG A 497 19.92 -1.47 -16.12
N GLU A 498 18.67 -1.87 -15.88
CA GLU A 498 17.54 -0.95 -15.86
C GLU A 498 17.72 0.09 -14.75
N GLN A 499 17.94 -0.36 -13.51
CA GLN A 499 18.10 0.53 -12.36
C GLN A 499 19.37 1.40 -12.48
N ARG A 500 20.42 0.90 -13.14
CA ARG A 500 21.64 1.67 -13.43
C ARG A 500 21.35 2.92 -14.26
N GLY A 501 20.47 2.83 -15.26
CA GLY A 501 20.09 4.00 -16.07
C GLY A 501 19.48 5.12 -15.20
N ALA A 502 18.55 4.75 -14.32
CA ALA A 502 17.92 5.70 -13.40
C ALA A 502 18.90 6.28 -12.37
N ALA A 503 19.78 5.45 -11.79
CA ALA A 503 20.80 5.91 -10.84
C ALA A 503 21.81 6.87 -11.49
N VAL A 504 22.27 6.58 -12.70
CA VAL A 504 23.19 7.45 -13.46
C VAL A 504 22.51 8.77 -13.82
N ALA A 505 21.25 8.73 -14.27
CA ALA A 505 20.49 9.95 -14.58
C ALA A 505 20.30 10.84 -13.34
N LEU A 506 19.96 10.25 -12.19
CA LEU A 506 19.83 10.96 -10.93
C LEU A 506 21.16 11.58 -10.46
N ALA A 507 22.24 10.80 -10.50
CA ALA A 507 23.58 11.29 -10.15
C ALA A 507 24.00 12.45 -11.06
N ALA A 508 23.83 12.32 -12.38
CA ALA A 508 24.13 13.37 -13.35
C ALA A 508 23.28 14.63 -13.11
N LEU A 509 22.00 14.46 -12.79
CA LEU A 509 21.09 15.57 -12.50
C LEU A 509 21.53 16.36 -11.26
N LEU A 510 21.90 15.68 -10.18
CA LEU A 510 22.39 16.32 -8.94
C LEU A 510 23.72 17.04 -9.16
N MET A 511 24.61 16.46 -9.96
CA MET A 511 25.87 17.11 -10.32
C MET A 511 25.67 18.33 -11.23
N ALA A 512 24.75 18.25 -12.18
CA ALA A 512 24.42 19.34 -13.09
C ALA A 512 23.76 20.50 -12.34
N TYR A 513 22.83 20.20 -11.42
CA TYR A 513 22.06 21.18 -10.67
C TYR A 513 22.11 20.91 -9.15
N PRO A 514 23.22 21.26 -8.47
CA PRO A 514 23.43 20.92 -7.06
C PRO A 514 22.32 21.40 -6.11
N ARG A 515 21.66 22.52 -6.43
CA ARG A 515 20.56 23.05 -5.62
C ARG A 515 19.32 22.15 -5.60
N LEU A 516 19.20 21.18 -6.52
CA LEU A 516 18.16 20.17 -6.42
C LEU A 516 18.20 19.39 -5.10
N LEU A 517 19.31 19.41 -4.35
CA LEU A 517 19.38 18.92 -2.98
C LEU A 517 18.46 19.67 -1.98
N GLU A 518 17.77 20.75 -2.38
CA GLU A 518 16.68 21.36 -1.59
C GLU A 518 15.33 20.64 -1.79
N ARG A 519 15.22 19.77 -2.79
CA ARG A 519 14.01 18.98 -3.12
C ARG A 519 14.27 17.49 -3.15
N VAL A 520 15.32 17.04 -3.82
CA VAL A 520 15.77 15.65 -3.80
C VAL A 520 16.51 15.43 -2.49
N ARG A 521 15.84 14.76 -1.54
CA ARG A 521 16.26 14.69 -0.14
C ARG A 521 16.56 13.28 0.35
N GLY A 522 16.13 12.25 -0.38
CA GLY A 522 16.48 10.88 -0.02
C GLY A 522 16.57 9.91 -1.18
N ILE A 523 17.19 8.76 -0.90
CA ILE A 523 17.05 7.52 -1.67
C ILE A 523 16.34 6.51 -0.78
N ASP A 524 15.49 5.70 -1.39
CA ASP A 524 14.85 4.55 -0.75
C ASP A 524 15.05 3.26 -1.56
N LEU A 525 15.10 2.12 -0.88
CA LEU A 525 15.02 0.78 -1.46
C LEU A 525 13.74 0.11 -0.94
N CYS A 526 12.78 -0.18 -1.82
CA CYS A 526 11.41 -0.53 -1.39
C CYS A 526 10.82 -1.75 -2.15
N THR A 527 9.52 -1.98 -1.98
CA THR A 527 8.71 -3.03 -2.66
C THR A 527 9.09 -4.46 -2.25
N ASP A 528 9.58 -5.33 -3.15
CA ASP A 528 9.78 -6.76 -2.82
C ASP A 528 11.17 -7.03 -2.21
N GLU A 529 11.26 -6.97 -0.89
CA GLU A 529 12.47 -7.26 -0.11
C GLU A 529 13.10 -8.64 -0.36
N LEU A 530 12.29 -9.59 -0.83
CA LEU A 530 12.72 -10.96 -1.12
C LEU A 530 13.16 -11.13 -2.58
N GLY A 531 12.92 -10.13 -3.44
CA GLY A 531 13.11 -10.23 -4.89
C GLY A 531 14.53 -9.95 -5.35
N VAL A 532 15.18 -8.90 -4.84
CA VAL A 532 16.54 -8.51 -5.23
C VAL A 532 17.42 -8.31 -4.00
N PRO A 533 18.58 -8.98 -3.92
CA PRO A 533 19.49 -8.84 -2.79
C PRO A 533 20.23 -7.49 -2.81
N LEU A 534 20.64 -7.03 -1.63
CA LEU A 534 21.25 -5.71 -1.43
C LEU A 534 22.51 -5.49 -2.28
N TRP A 535 23.36 -6.51 -2.45
CA TRP A 535 24.60 -6.39 -3.23
C TRP A 535 24.37 -5.96 -4.68
N VAL A 536 23.20 -6.23 -5.26
CA VAL A 536 22.84 -5.81 -6.62
C VAL A 536 22.63 -4.30 -6.66
N VAL A 537 21.88 -3.74 -5.71
CA VAL A 537 21.51 -2.31 -5.72
C VAL A 537 22.53 -1.40 -5.02
N LYS A 538 23.33 -1.95 -4.10
CA LYS A 538 24.34 -1.20 -3.33
C LYS A 538 25.26 -0.33 -4.20
N PRO A 539 25.86 -0.82 -5.30
CA PRO A 539 26.72 0.02 -6.14
C PRO A 539 26.00 1.23 -6.76
N LEU A 540 24.69 1.10 -7.01
CA LEU A 540 23.86 2.17 -7.58
C LEU A 540 23.58 3.25 -6.52
N VAL A 541 23.22 2.83 -5.30
CA VAL A 541 23.03 3.73 -4.16
C VAL A 541 24.31 4.50 -3.84
N GLU A 542 25.45 3.81 -3.74
CA GLU A 542 26.76 4.42 -3.48
C GLU A 542 27.19 5.40 -4.59
N HIS A 543 26.78 5.15 -5.84
CA HIS A 543 27.04 6.07 -6.95
C HIS A 543 26.26 7.38 -6.78
N VAL A 544 24.95 7.31 -6.49
CA VAL A 544 24.12 8.50 -6.28
C VAL A 544 24.54 9.26 -5.02
N GLN A 545 24.84 8.57 -3.92
CA GLN A 545 25.33 9.21 -2.69
C GLN A 545 26.64 9.98 -2.91
N ARG A 546 27.59 9.41 -3.67
CA ARG A 546 28.84 10.12 -4.02
C ARG A 546 28.57 11.39 -4.81
N ALA A 547 27.70 11.33 -5.82
CA ALA A 547 27.30 12.50 -6.59
C ALA A 547 26.62 13.57 -5.71
N ALA A 548 25.69 13.15 -4.84
CA ALA A 548 25.03 14.06 -3.91
C ALA A 548 26.01 14.73 -2.93
N ASN A 549 26.99 13.99 -2.42
CA ASN A 549 28.02 14.52 -1.54
C ASN A 549 28.90 15.55 -2.25
N GLU A 550 29.28 15.32 -3.51
CA GLU A 550 30.04 16.31 -4.30
C GLU A 550 29.21 17.55 -4.62
N ALA A 551 27.93 17.39 -4.97
CA ALA A 551 27.00 18.50 -5.15
C ALA A 551 26.83 19.33 -3.86
N ALA A 552 26.70 18.68 -2.70
CA ALA A 552 26.64 19.36 -1.40
C ALA A 552 27.94 20.14 -1.11
N LYS A 553 29.11 19.52 -1.30
CA LYS A 553 30.41 20.21 -1.15
C LYS A 553 30.53 21.43 -2.07
N TYR A 554 30.02 21.35 -3.30
CA TYR A 554 29.99 22.50 -4.20
C TYR A 554 29.14 23.64 -3.64
N LEU A 555 27.91 23.36 -3.18
CA LEU A 555 27.05 24.38 -2.58
C LEU A 555 27.67 25.02 -1.33
N HIS A 556 28.31 24.22 -0.47
CA HIS A 556 29.04 24.71 0.70
C HIS A 556 30.11 25.74 0.30
N ARG A 557 30.93 25.42 -0.72
CA ARG A 557 31.97 26.33 -1.22
C ARG A 557 31.41 27.61 -1.83
N LEU A 558 30.26 27.53 -2.51
CA LEU A 558 29.67 28.66 -3.23
C LEU A 558 28.99 29.67 -2.29
N GLU A 559 28.23 29.19 -1.30
CA GLU A 559 27.29 30.02 -0.54
C GLU A 559 27.59 30.10 0.96
N GLY A 560 28.49 29.27 1.48
CA GLY A 560 28.60 29.00 2.91
C GLY A 560 27.41 28.20 3.45
N GLY A 561 27.49 27.78 4.71
CA GLY A 561 26.48 26.92 5.36
C GLY A 561 26.72 25.43 5.15
N ASP A 562 25.97 24.54 5.80
CA ASP A 562 26.18 23.08 5.75
C ASP A 562 25.04 22.39 4.98
N PRO A 563 25.09 22.33 3.63
CA PRO A 563 24.05 21.70 2.84
C PRO A 563 23.99 20.22 3.19
N ARG A 564 22.87 19.82 3.82
CA ARG A 564 22.70 18.44 4.27
C ARG A 564 22.81 17.48 3.08
N PRO A 565 23.63 16.41 3.20
CA PRO A 565 23.70 15.39 2.17
C PRO A 565 22.35 14.68 2.00
N LEU A 566 22.29 13.85 0.96
CA LEU A 566 21.10 13.06 0.64
C LEU A 566 20.88 12.00 1.73
N GLY A 567 19.66 11.94 2.29
CA GLY A 567 19.28 10.91 3.25
C GLY A 567 19.16 9.53 2.60
N VAL A 568 19.29 8.49 3.40
CA VAL A 568 19.02 7.11 2.95
C VAL A 568 18.01 6.49 3.90
N THR A 569 16.93 5.97 3.32
CA THR A 569 15.99 5.08 3.99
C THR A 569 15.95 3.76 3.22
N VAL A 570 15.63 2.66 3.89
CA VAL A 570 15.53 1.35 3.24
C VAL A 570 14.40 0.56 3.89
N HIS A 571 13.46 0.07 3.09
CA HIS A 571 12.51 -0.94 3.56
C HIS A 571 13.27 -2.25 3.78
N ALA A 572 13.28 -2.69 5.03
CA ALA A 572 13.88 -3.96 5.40
C ALA A 572 13.14 -4.57 6.60
N GLY A 573 12.94 -5.89 6.52
CA GLY A 573 12.33 -6.67 7.58
C GLY A 573 10.81 -6.55 7.65
N GLU A 574 10.14 -6.10 6.59
CA GLU A 574 8.67 -6.07 6.55
C GLU A 574 8.06 -7.45 6.23
N ASP A 575 8.64 -8.17 5.28
CA ASP A 575 8.15 -9.48 4.81
C ASP A 575 9.27 -10.53 4.82
N PHE A 576 8.93 -11.73 5.26
CA PHE A 576 9.89 -12.81 5.44
C PHE A 576 9.20 -14.17 5.56
N VAL A 577 9.82 -15.20 4.99
CA VAL A 577 9.37 -16.60 5.16
C VAL A 577 9.83 -17.14 6.52
N HIS A 578 11.12 -16.96 6.83
CA HIS A 578 11.71 -17.25 8.13
C HIS A 578 12.13 -15.94 8.80
N LEU A 579 11.91 -15.81 10.11
CA LEU A 579 12.21 -14.56 10.84
C LEU A 579 13.68 -14.12 10.71
N TRP A 580 14.61 -15.08 10.55
CA TRP A 580 16.03 -14.80 10.23
C TRP A 580 16.19 -13.93 8.98
N GLY A 581 15.52 -14.29 7.89
CA GLY A 581 15.65 -13.56 6.63
C GLY A 581 15.21 -12.09 6.76
N GLY A 582 14.20 -11.81 7.59
CA GLY A 582 13.77 -10.44 7.90
C GLY A 582 14.82 -9.68 8.73
N ILE A 583 15.32 -10.29 9.81
CA ILE A 583 16.34 -9.68 10.68
C ILE A 583 17.65 -9.44 9.91
N ARG A 584 18.10 -10.43 9.12
CA ARG A 584 19.29 -10.37 8.27
C ARG A 584 19.23 -9.18 7.32
N ARG A 585 18.11 -9.00 6.61
CA ARG A 585 17.95 -7.90 5.64
C ARG A 585 18.09 -6.52 6.28
N VAL A 586 17.60 -6.35 7.51
CA VAL A 586 17.80 -5.11 8.26
C VAL A 586 19.28 -4.93 8.59
N ASP A 587 19.92 -5.94 9.16
CA ASP A 587 21.33 -5.87 9.57
C ASP A 587 22.29 -5.67 8.40
N GLU A 588 22.11 -6.44 7.31
CA GLU A 588 22.89 -6.31 6.07
C GLU A 588 22.80 -4.89 5.50
N THR A 589 21.61 -4.29 5.53
CA THR A 589 21.43 -2.89 5.10
C THR A 589 22.23 -1.93 5.96
N VAL A 590 22.18 -2.08 7.29
CA VAL A 590 22.90 -1.23 8.22
C VAL A 590 24.42 -1.39 8.08
N GLU A 591 24.91 -2.62 7.99
CA GLU A 591 26.34 -2.92 7.85
C GLU A 591 26.87 -2.44 6.48
N LEU A 592 26.21 -2.82 5.38
CA LEU A 592 26.77 -2.69 4.03
C LEU A 592 26.59 -1.31 3.42
N LEU A 593 25.52 -0.59 3.75
CA LEU A 593 25.34 0.81 3.36
C LEU A 593 25.92 1.78 4.40
N GLN A 594 26.51 1.26 5.48
CA GLN A 594 27.07 2.04 6.58
C GLN A 594 26.06 3.05 7.16
N LEU A 595 24.81 2.59 7.33
CA LEU A 595 23.77 3.45 7.86
C LEU A 595 24.09 3.85 9.31
N GLY A 596 23.70 5.08 9.64
CA GLY A 596 23.96 5.70 10.94
C GLY A 596 22.98 6.83 11.21
N GLU A 597 23.40 7.80 12.02
CA GLU A 597 22.57 8.96 12.36
C GLU A 597 22.10 9.69 11.09
N GLY A 598 20.81 10.01 11.04
CA GLY A 598 20.17 10.61 9.87
C GLY A 598 19.77 9.61 8.79
N SER A 599 20.02 8.30 8.96
CA SER A 599 19.43 7.24 8.12
C SER A 599 18.15 6.68 8.76
N ARG A 600 17.30 6.06 7.95
CA ARG A 600 16.06 5.44 8.43
C ARG A 600 15.89 4.01 7.90
N ILE A 601 15.11 3.19 8.60
CA ILE A 601 14.68 1.87 8.13
C ILE A 601 13.15 1.86 8.08
N GLY A 602 12.59 1.52 6.93
CA GLY A 602 11.16 1.33 6.76
C GLY A 602 10.70 0.04 7.43
N HIS A 603 9.61 0.13 8.21
CA HIS A 603 8.85 -0.95 8.84
C HIS A 603 9.60 -1.73 9.93
N ALA A 604 10.68 -2.44 9.59
CA ALA A 604 11.46 -3.29 10.50
C ALA A 604 10.62 -4.26 11.36
N VAL A 605 9.49 -4.76 10.84
CA VAL A 605 8.55 -5.63 11.54
C VAL A 605 9.26 -6.84 12.18
N ALA A 606 10.19 -7.46 11.44
CA ALA A 606 11.00 -8.60 11.88
C ALA A 606 11.76 -8.36 13.19
N LEU A 607 12.12 -7.11 13.50
CA LEU A 607 12.81 -6.77 14.74
C LEU A 607 11.87 -6.67 15.94
N GLY A 608 10.57 -6.51 15.73
CA GLY A 608 9.59 -6.39 16.81
C GLY A 608 8.63 -7.58 16.97
N VAL A 609 8.72 -8.61 16.12
CA VAL A 609 7.95 -9.86 16.28
C VAL A 609 8.38 -10.60 17.56
N ASP A 610 7.39 -11.11 18.31
CA ASP A 610 7.61 -12.07 19.39
C ASP A 610 8.03 -13.43 18.82
N VAL A 611 9.28 -13.81 19.10
CA VAL A 611 9.93 -14.99 18.51
C VAL A 611 9.24 -16.28 18.95
N GLU A 612 8.83 -16.38 20.21
CA GLU A 612 8.16 -17.55 20.75
C GLU A 612 6.75 -17.74 20.17
N ALA A 613 5.96 -16.67 20.11
CA ALA A 613 4.62 -16.70 19.52
C ALA A 613 4.70 -17.05 18.02
N TRP A 614 5.65 -16.46 17.30
CA TRP A 614 5.91 -16.79 15.90
C TRP A 614 6.32 -18.26 15.72
N ALA A 615 7.24 -18.77 16.55
CA ALA A 615 7.70 -20.16 16.49
C ALA A 615 6.59 -21.16 16.84
N ALA A 616 5.69 -20.81 17.76
CA ALA A 616 4.54 -21.64 18.12
C ALA A 616 3.58 -21.83 16.94
N GLN A 617 3.40 -20.78 16.12
CA GLN A 617 2.58 -20.80 14.91
C GLN A 617 3.30 -21.44 13.72
N LYS A 618 4.60 -21.23 13.58
CA LYS A 618 5.43 -21.65 12.41
C LYS A 618 6.37 -22.80 12.74
N ARG A 619 5.84 -23.92 13.28
CA ARG A 619 6.67 -25.06 13.76
C ARG A 619 7.60 -25.68 12.72
N ARG A 620 7.15 -25.76 11.46
CA ARG A 620 7.90 -26.31 10.33
C ARG A 620 7.69 -25.41 9.12
N LEU A 621 8.77 -25.11 8.42
CA LEU A 621 8.74 -24.36 7.17
C LEU A 621 9.77 -24.90 6.20
N VAL A 622 9.67 -24.48 4.95
CA VAL A 622 10.62 -24.79 3.89
C VAL A 622 11.12 -23.49 3.28
N ILE A 623 12.41 -23.43 2.98
CA ILE A 623 13.05 -22.27 2.35
C ILE A 623 14.01 -22.74 1.26
N PRO A 624 14.31 -21.90 0.25
CA PRO A 624 15.36 -22.19 -0.71
C PRO A 624 16.71 -22.42 -0.03
N LEU A 625 17.46 -23.40 -0.51
CA LEU A 625 18.76 -23.79 0.01
C LEU A 625 19.74 -22.62 0.01
N GLY A 626 19.75 -21.83 -1.06
CA GLY A 626 20.59 -20.64 -1.16
C GLY A 626 20.23 -19.58 -0.11
N GLU A 627 18.93 -19.39 0.16
CA GLU A 627 18.48 -18.42 1.18
C GLU A 627 18.86 -18.88 2.59
N ARG A 628 18.71 -20.17 2.89
CA ARG A 628 19.14 -20.75 4.18
C ARG A 628 20.64 -20.63 4.40
N LEU A 629 21.44 -20.90 3.36
CA LEU A 629 22.89 -20.74 3.44
C LEU A 629 23.27 -19.31 3.79
N LEU A 630 22.66 -18.33 3.13
CA LEU A 630 22.90 -16.91 3.40
C LEU A 630 22.46 -16.50 4.80
N ASP A 631 21.33 -17.02 5.31
CA ASP A 631 20.90 -16.74 6.69
C ASP A 631 21.88 -17.29 7.72
N LEU A 632 22.35 -18.54 7.53
CA LEU A 632 23.34 -19.16 8.42
C LEU A 632 24.70 -18.46 8.35
N LEU A 633 25.13 -18.04 7.17
CA LEU A 633 26.39 -17.33 6.99
C LEU A 633 26.35 -15.97 7.67
N TRP A 634 25.23 -15.26 7.57
CA TRP A 634 25.00 -14.03 8.32
C TRP A 634 25.03 -14.29 9.83
N ALA A 635 24.29 -15.28 10.33
CA ALA A 635 24.29 -15.63 11.75
C ALA A 635 25.69 -15.99 12.27
N TRP A 636 26.48 -16.70 11.45
CA TRP A 636 27.89 -17.01 11.74
C TRP A 636 28.75 -15.75 11.85
N ARG A 637 28.63 -14.81 10.88
CA ARG A 637 29.36 -13.54 10.89
C ARG A 637 29.04 -12.73 12.14
N VAL A 638 27.76 -12.63 12.50
CA VAL A 638 27.31 -11.95 13.71
C VAL A 638 27.88 -12.65 14.94
N ALA A 639 27.70 -13.97 15.07
CA ALA A 639 28.16 -14.74 16.23
C ALA A 639 29.67 -14.59 16.50
N ARG A 640 30.51 -14.41 15.47
CA ARG A 640 31.96 -14.17 15.62
C ARG A 640 32.33 -12.78 16.15
N ARG A 641 31.44 -11.80 16.07
CA ARG A 641 31.71 -10.39 16.41
C ARG A 641 31.11 -9.96 17.76
N VAL A 642 30.30 -10.82 18.38
CA VAL A 642 29.36 -10.46 19.45
C VAL A 642 29.50 -11.41 20.67
N PRO A 643 28.77 -11.21 21.80
CA PRO A 643 29.03 -11.89 23.08
C PRO A 643 29.03 -13.42 23.07
N GLU A 644 29.61 -14.02 24.12
CA GLU A 644 29.77 -15.46 24.35
C GLU A 644 28.51 -16.30 24.05
N ARG A 645 27.31 -15.78 24.36
CA ARG A 645 26.05 -16.50 24.14
C ARG A 645 25.78 -16.86 22.68
N LEU A 646 26.14 -15.98 21.74
CA LEU A 646 25.99 -16.27 20.31
C LEU A 646 27.12 -17.16 19.79
N GLN A 647 28.33 -17.02 20.36
CA GLN A 647 29.47 -17.88 20.03
C GLN A 647 29.21 -19.36 20.37
N ALA A 648 28.40 -19.64 21.40
CA ALA A 648 28.00 -20.99 21.75
C ALA A 648 27.26 -21.74 20.62
N TRP A 649 26.69 -21.02 19.64
CA TRP A 649 26.01 -21.61 18.48
C TRP A 649 26.95 -21.89 17.30
N LEU A 650 28.18 -21.36 17.30
CA LEU A 650 29.12 -21.52 16.19
C LEU A 650 29.35 -22.99 15.78
N PRO A 651 29.55 -23.96 16.69
CA PRO A 651 29.76 -25.35 16.27
C PRO A 651 28.59 -25.92 15.47
N TRP A 652 27.36 -25.57 15.84
CA TRP A 652 26.16 -25.99 15.11
C TRP A 652 26.05 -25.25 13.77
N ILE A 653 26.25 -23.93 13.76
CA ILE A 653 26.20 -23.13 12.53
C ILE A 653 27.27 -23.58 11.53
N ASP A 654 28.49 -23.86 11.99
CA ASP A 654 29.60 -24.37 11.16
C ASP A 654 29.25 -25.72 10.53
N GLN A 655 28.64 -26.63 11.31
CA GLN A 655 28.20 -27.93 10.79
C GLN A 655 27.11 -27.76 9.72
N GLU A 656 26.10 -26.93 9.97
CA GLU A 656 25.03 -26.65 9.01
C GLU A 656 25.58 -25.98 7.74
N LEU A 657 26.45 -24.99 7.87
CA LEU A 657 27.12 -24.34 6.74
C LEU A 657 27.94 -25.32 5.92
N LEU A 658 28.71 -26.20 6.56
CA LEU A 658 29.51 -27.21 5.85
C LEU A 658 28.63 -28.17 5.04
N MET A 659 27.50 -28.61 5.61
CA MET A 659 26.54 -29.48 4.92
C MET A 659 25.90 -28.77 3.73
N LEU A 660 25.31 -27.60 3.94
CA LEU A 660 24.61 -26.85 2.88
C LEU A 660 25.58 -26.34 1.81
N GLY A 661 26.80 -25.97 2.19
CA GLY A 661 27.85 -25.61 1.26
C GLY A 661 28.25 -26.75 0.34
N HIS A 662 28.37 -27.96 0.90
CA HIS A 662 28.66 -29.15 0.10
C HIS A 662 27.54 -29.45 -0.89
N GLU A 663 26.28 -29.35 -0.45
CA GLU A 663 25.11 -29.55 -1.29
C GLU A 663 25.01 -28.50 -2.42
N LEU A 664 25.27 -27.22 -2.12
CA LEU A 664 25.18 -26.14 -3.09
C LEU A 664 26.33 -26.13 -4.10
N PHE A 665 27.56 -26.18 -3.62
CA PHE A 665 28.76 -25.98 -4.44
C PHE A 665 29.37 -27.30 -4.95
N GLY A 666 28.87 -28.45 -4.49
CA GLY A 666 29.38 -29.78 -4.85
C GLY A 666 30.72 -30.12 -4.20
N ARG A 667 31.21 -29.30 -3.27
CA ARG A 667 32.47 -29.50 -2.53
C ARG A 667 32.35 -28.94 -1.13
N LYS A 668 33.12 -29.48 -0.18
CA LYS A 668 33.22 -28.92 1.16
C LYS A 668 33.91 -27.55 1.09
N ILE A 669 33.21 -26.52 1.54
CA ILE A 669 33.73 -25.16 1.68
C ILE A 669 33.59 -24.81 3.17
N SER A 670 34.65 -24.26 3.77
CA SER A 670 34.60 -23.81 5.16
C SER A 670 33.79 -22.52 5.31
N ALA A 671 33.25 -22.25 6.51
CA ALA A 671 32.52 -21.01 6.78
C ALA A 671 33.35 -19.75 6.50
N SER A 672 34.66 -19.78 6.79
CA SER A 672 35.58 -18.66 6.50
C SER A 672 35.81 -18.43 5.01
N GLU A 673 35.82 -19.49 4.20
CA GLU A 673 35.89 -19.37 2.75
C GLU A 673 34.58 -18.84 2.15
N MET A 674 33.42 -19.26 2.68
CA MET A 674 32.11 -18.71 2.30
C MET A 674 31.97 -17.23 2.65
N ASP A 675 32.50 -16.83 3.81
CA ASP A 675 32.48 -15.44 4.25
C ASP A 675 33.25 -14.53 3.27
N ARG A 676 34.43 -14.96 2.83
CA ARG A 676 35.20 -14.28 1.78
C ARG A 676 34.45 -14.22 0.44
N TRP A 677 33.75 -15.29 0.06
CA TRP A 677 32.92 -15.32 -1.14
C TRP A 677 31.76 -14.31 -1.04
N TRP A 678 31.06 -14.28 0.08
CA TRP A 678 29.97 -13.35 0.34
C TRP A 678 30.46 -11.89 0.34
N LEU A 679 31.62 -11.61 0.94
CA LEU A 679 32.23 -10.27 0.88
C LEU A 679 32.55 -9.87 -0.57
N SER A 680 33.01 -10.82 -1.38
CA SER A 680 33.32 -10.59 -2.79
C SER A 680 32.09 -10.23 -3.63
N LEU A 681 30.90 -10.74 -3.26
CA LEU A 681 29.64 -10.33 -3.90
C LEU A 681 29.30 -8.84 -3.65
N HIS A 682 29.82 -8.25 -2.57
CA HIS A 682 29.56 -6.86 -2.19
C HIS A 682 30.67 -5.88 -2.61
N ASP A 683 31.74 -6.37 -3.24
CA ASP A 683 32.83 -5.55 -3.79
C ASP A 683 32.59 -5.25 -5.28
N SER A 684 32.33 -3.98 -5.59
CA SER A 684 32.09 -3.52 -6.97
C SER A 684 33.28 -3.77 -7.91
N ARG A 685 34.51 -3.83 -7.41
CA ARG A 685 35.70 -4.12 -8.23
C ARG A 685 35.69 -5.58 -8.69
N ILE A 686 35.37 -6.50 -7.77
CA ILE A 686 35.28 -7.94 -8.07
C ILE A 686 34.09 -8.21 -8.99
N LEU A 687 32.92 -7.62 -8.73
CA LEU A 687 31.78 -7.74 -9.63
C LEU A 687 32.13 -7.29 -11.07
N ARG A 688 32.83 -6.17 -11.23
CA ARG A 688 33.30 -5.71 -12.54
C ARG A 688 34.34 -6.65 -13.15
N SER A 689 35.26 -7.19 -12.35
CA SER A 689 36.33 -8.05 -12.85
C SER A 689 35.83 -9.40 -13.35
N VAL A 690 34.75 -9.94 -12.75
CA VAL A 690 34.05 -11.13 -13.26
C VAL A 690 33.14 -10.83 -14.46
N GLY A 691 32.97 -9.55 -14.83
CA GLY A 691 32.14 -9.11 -15.96
C GLY A 691 30.69 -8.77 -15.61
N PHE A 692 30.30 -8.72 -14.34
CA PHE A 692 28.96 -8.25 -13.97
C PHE A 692 28.83 -6.73 -14.20
N SER A 693 27.72 -6.22 -14.73
CA SER A 693 26.52 -6.95 -15.20
C SER A 693 26.54 -7.23 -16.71
N ASP A 694 27.46 -6.63 -17.46
CA ASP A 694 27.37 -6.55 -18.92
C ASP A 694 27.91 -7.78 -19.67
N GLY A 695 28.94 -8.42 -19.13
CA GLY A 695 29.67 -9.53 -19.75
C GLY A 695 30.37 -9.15 -21.08
N PRO A 696 31.36 -9.94 -21.54
CA PRO A 696 32.13 -10.94 -20.80
C PRO A 696 33.09 -10.27 -19.80
N SER A 697 33.83 -11.08 -19.04
CA SER A 697 34.87 -10.59 -18.12
C SER A 697 35.91 -9.72 -18.87
N PRO A 698 36.30 -8.54 -18.32
CA PRO A 698 37.32 -7.70 -18.92
C PRO A 698 38.69 -8.38 -18.99
N ARG A 699 39.43 -8.18 -20.10
CA ARG A 699 40.81 -8.69 -20.25
C ARG A 699 41.79 -7.81 -19.47
N GLY A 700 42.78 -8.42 -18.81
CA GLY A 700 43.94 -7.71 -18.24
C GLY A 700 43.77 -7.17 -16.81
N LEU A 701 42.75 -7.61 -16.07
CA LEU A 701 42.67 -7.38 -14.63
C LEU A 701 43.39 -8.52 -13.91
N GLU A 702 44.60 -8.27 -13.40
CA GLU A 702 45.27 -9.17 -12.45
C GLU A 702 44.50 -9.19 -11.12
N GLU A 703 44.37 -10.36 -10.49
CA GLU A 703 43.55 -10.52 -9.29
C GLU A 703 44.26 -11.30 -8.18
N ASP A 704 44.03 -10.84 -6.95
CA ASP A 704 44.69 -11.34 -5.75
C ASP A 704 44.18 -12.73 -5.28
N ASP A 705 42.96 -13.14 -5.64
CA ASP A 705 42.37 -14.44 -5.25
C ASP A 705 41.51 -15.06 -6.38
N PRO A 706 42.13 -15.83 -7.31
CA PRO A 706 41.43 -16.45 -8.44
C PRO A 706 40.30 -17.42 -8.05
N TRP A 707 40.38 -18.00 -6.86
CA TRP A 707 39.40 -18.98 -6.39
C TRP A 707 38.10 -18.31 -5.94
N GLN A 708 38.19 -17.20 -5.22
CA GLN A 708 37.02 -16.41 -4.82
C GLN A 708 36.30 -15.84 -6.03
N ARG A 709 37.08 -15.32 -6.98
CA ARG A 709 36.60 -14.84 -8.26
C ARG A 709 35.80 -15.90 -9.01
N ASP A 710 36.33 -17.13 -9.11
CA ASP A 710 35.62 -18.25 -9.76
C ASP A 710 34.29 -18.55 -9.07
N LEU A 711 34.26 -18.56 -7.73
CA LEU A 711 33.02 -18.78 -6.99
C LEU A 711 31.97 -17.69 -7.23
N VAL A 712 32.37 -16.42 -7.29
CA VAL A 712 31.47 -15.31 -7.64
C VAL A 712 30.96 -15.48 -9.06
N TYR A 713 31.85 -15.73 -10.03
CA TYR A 713 31.48 -15.94 -11.42
C TYR A 713 30.48 -17.09 -11.58
N ARG A 714 30.74 -18.24 -10.95
CA ARG A 714 29.83 -19.39 -10.96
C ARG A 714 28.52 -19.11 -10.25
N TRP A 715 28.53 -18.46 -9.08
CA TRP A 715 27.29 -18.06 -8.40
C TRP A 715 26.38 -17.23 -9.31
N LEU A 716 26.96 -16.36 -10.13
CA LEU A 716 26.25 -15.46 -11.03
C LEU A 716 25.85 -16.09 -12.38
N THR A 717 26.52 -17.15 -12.85
CA THR A 717 26.34 -17.64 -14.23
C THR A 717 26.05 -19.14 -14.35
N ASP A 718 26.36 -19.96 -13.33
CA ASP A 718 26.17 -21.41 -13.38
C ASP A 718 24.70 -21.79 -13.15
N HIS A 719 24.06 -22.25 -14.22
CA HIS A 719 22.66 -22.67 -14.25
C HIS A 719 22.36 -23.82 -13.27
N ALA A 720 23.25 -24.81 -13.17
CA ALA A 720 23.04 -25.96 -12.30
C ALA A 720 23.15 -25.53 -10.83
N LEU A 721 24.07 -24.61 -10.53
CA LEU A 721 24.20 -24.02 -9.20
C LEU A 721 22.97 -23.18 -8.84
N PHE A 722 22.47 -22.34 -9.74
CA PHE A 722 21.21 -21.62 -9.55
C PHE A 722 20.06 -22.59 -9.23
N ARG A 723 19.91 -23.68 -10.01
CA ARG A 723 18.87 -24.69 -9.76
C ARG A 723 18.99 -25.35 -8.38
N ARG A 724 20.21 -25.69 -7.94
CA ARG A 724 20.45 -26.23 -6.60
C ARG A 724 20.09 -25.21 -5.52
N ALA A 725 20.41 -23.92 -5.72
CA ALA A 725 20.05 -22.86 -4.78
C ALA A 725 18.53 -22.72 -4.57
N GLN A 726 17.71 -23.07 -5.57
CA GLN A 726 16.25 -23.03 -5.48
C GLN A 726 15.63 -24.29 -4.84
N GLN A 727 16.41 -25.35 -4.61
CA GLN A 727 15.92 -26.56 -3.93
C GLN A 727 15.48 -26.22 -2.50
N LEU A 728 14.42 -26.88 -2.01
CA LEU A 728 13.84 -26.57 -0.71
C LEU A 728 14.49 -27.40 0.39
N VAL A 729 14.88 -26.73 1.48
CA VAL A 729 15.34 -27.37 2.71
C VAL A 729 14.30 -27.18 3.82
N PRO A 730 13.97 -28.24 4.58
CA PRO A 730 13.07 -28.12 5.73
C PRO A 730 13.79 -27.49 6.93
N VAL A 731 13.12 -26.56 7.60
CA VAL A 731 13.61 -25.91 8.82
C VAL A 731 12.69 -26.27 9.98
N LYS A 732 13.30 -26.72 11.09
CA LYS A 732 12.62 -26.92 12.38
C LYS A 732 12.84 -25.68 13.22
N VAL A 733 11.80 -24.90 13.43
CA VAL A 733 11.93 -23.59 14.08
C VAL A 733 12.24 -23.69 15.59
N GLY A 734 11.66 -24.68 16.27
CA GLY A 734 11.78 -24.82 17.74
C GLY A 734 13.23 -24.77 18.27
N PRO A 735 14.17 -25.59 17.74
CA PRO A 735 15.57 -25.55 18.16
C PRO A 735 16.28 -24.20 17.96
N GLU A 736 15.83 -23.37 17.02
CA GLU A 736 16.51 -22.12 16.63
C GLU A 736 16.03 -20.90 17.43
N VAL A 737 14.93 -21.02 18.19
CA VAL A 737 14.28 -19.90 18.93
C VAL A 737 15.29 -19.11 19.76
N GLY A 738 16.15 -19.80 20.52
CA GLY A 738 17.15 -19.14 21.38
C GLY A 738 18.16 -18.30 20.61
N LEU A 739 18.59 -18.78 19.43
CA LEU A 739 19.50 -18.07 18.53
C LEU A 739 18.80 -16.89 17.86
N VAL A 740 17.56 -17.09 17.37
CA VAL A 740 16.75 -16.02 16.76
C VAL A 740 16.57 -14.84 17.72
N LYS A 741 16.24 -15.09 19.00
CA LYS A 741 16.08 -14.03 20.01
C LYS A 741 17.36 -13.23 20.21
N ALA A 742 18.49 -13.94 20.30
CA ALA A 742 19.79 -13.30 20.52
C ALA A 742 20.22 -12.45 19.32
N LEU A 743 20.00 -12.93 18.09
CA LEU A 743 20.25 -12.18 16.86
C LEU A 743 19.32 -10.96 16.75
N GLN A 744 18.01 -11.12 16.99
CA GLN A 744 17.05 -10.02 16.95
C GLN A 744 17.42 -8.90 17.95
N ALA A 745 17.78 -9.28 19.19
CA ALA A 745 18.21 -8.33 20.21
C ALA A 745 19.52 -7.62 19.85
N HIS A 746 20.46 -8.33 19.22
CA HIS A 746 21.70 -7.74 18.74
C HIS A 746 21.45 -6.65 17.69
N VAL A 747 20.66 -6.97 16.65
CA VAL A 747 20.38 -6.02 15.55
C VAL A 747 19.63 -4.79 16.06
N ARG A 748 18.64 -4.95 16.95
CA ARG A 748 18.01 -3.78 17.62
C ARG A 748 19.04 -2.94 18.38
N GLY A 749 19.97 -3.57 19.08
CA GLY A 749 21.06 -2.90 19.77
C GLY A 749 21.97 -2.10 18.82
N GLU A 750 22.25 -2.62 17.63
CA GLU A 750 23.04 -1.90 16.62
C GLU A 750 22.30 -0.69 16.05
N LEU A 751 21.00 -0.81 15.76
CA LEU A 751 20.17 0.33 15.33
C LEU A 751 20.17 1.44 16.40
N ALA A 752 19.97 1.07 17.67
CA ALA A 752 19.95 2.01 18.78
C ALA A 752 21.30 2.73 18.96
N LYS A 753 22.41 2.00 18.96
CA LYS A 753 23.77 2.57 19.08
C LYS A 753 24.10 3.53 17.94
N ARG A 754 23.61 3.26 16.74
CA ARG A 754 23.86 4.05 15.54
C ARG A 754 22.87 5.20 15.35
N CYS A 755 21.94 5.40 16.29
CA CYS A 755 20.91 6.44 16.22
C CYS A 755 20.04 6.36 14.94
N ILE A 756 19.82 5.15 14.42
CA ILE A 756 18.96 4.91 13.25
C ILE A 756 17.50 4.95 13.69
N VAL A 757 16.66 5.64 12.90
CA VAL A 757 15.22 5.74 13.16
C VAL A 757 14.46 4.70 12.35
N VAL A 758 13.47 4.05 12.95
CA VAL A 758 12.54 3.16 12.25
C VAL A 758 11.26 3.91 11.90
N GLU A 759 10.87 3.88 10.63
CA GLU A 759 9.59 4.40 10.15
C GLU A 759 8.53 3.29 10.34
N ILE A 760 7.60 3.46 11.28
CA ILE A 760 6.49 2.53 11.49
C ILE A 760 5.23 3.04 10.78
N ASN A 761 4.53 2.12 10.12
CA ASN A 761 3.35 2.41 9.30
C ASN A 761 2.22 1.48 9.76
N PRO A 762 1.50 1.81 10.85
CA PRO A 762 0.63 0.87 11.58
C PRO A 762 -0.38 0.12 10.70
N SER A 763 -1.09 0.83 9.84
CA SER A 763 -2.07 0.22 8.93
C SER A 763 -1.44 -0.71 7.89
N SER A 764 -0.28 -0.33 7.33
CA SER A 764 0.51 -1.14 6.40
C SER A 764 1.03 -2.39 7.11
N ASN A 765 1.61 -2.23 8.31
CA ASN A 765 2.12 -3.33 9.13
C ASN A 765 1.01 -4.32 9.52
N LEU A 766 -0.20 -3.84 9.81
CA LEU A 766 -1.38 -4.68 10.06
C LEU A 766 -1.68 -5.60 8.86
N LEU A 767 -1.74 -5.03 7.65
CA LEU A 767 -2.22 -5.73 6.46
C LEU A 767 -1.13 -6.56 5.76
N ILE A 768 0.08 -6.02 5.62
CA ILE A 768 1.21 -6.70 4.98
C ILE A 768 1.84 -7.71 5.94
N GLY A 769 2.11 -7.29 7.18
CA GLY A 769 2.72 -8.12 8.22
C GLY A 769 1.79 -9.16 8.84
N HIS A 770 0.51 -9.21 8.41
CA HIS A 770 -0.52 -10.13 8.91
C HIS A 770 -0.70 -10.07 10.42
N LEU A 771 -0.63 -8.87 11.02
CA LEU A 771 -0.92 -8.73 12.43
C LEU A 771 -2.42 -9.04 12.61
N GLY A 772 -2.77 -9.95 13.53
CA GLY A 772 -4.19 -10.22 13.82
C GLY A 772 -4.89 -8.98 14.37
N ASP A 773 -4.13 -8.15 15.09
CA ASP A 773 -4.57 -6.92 15.74
C ASP A 773 -3.34 -6.04 16.08
N LEU A 774 -3.57 -4.73 16.22
CA LEU A 774 -2.52 -3.75 16.51
C LEU A 774 -2.00 -3.79 17.96
N THR A 775 -2.68 -4.41 18.92
CA THR A 775 -2.07 -4.64 20.25
C THR A 775 -0.88 -5.59 20.18
N SER A 776 -0.71 -6.32 19.08
CA SER A 776 0.50 -7.14 18.79
C SER A 776 1.54 -6.40 17.92
N HIS A 777 1.41 -5.09 17.76
CA HIS A 777 2.29 -4.31 16.88
C HIS A 777 3.79 -4.41 17.31
N PRO A 778 4.75 -4.46 16.36
CA PRO A 778 6.19 -4.51 16.63
C PRO A 778 6.76 -3.42 17.57
N LEU A 779 5.99 -2.35 17.84
CA LEU A 779 6.40 -1.23 18.70
C LEU A 779 6.83 -1.71 20.10
N TRP A 780 6.20 -2.74 20.66
CA TRP A 780 6.45 -3.20 22.03
C TRP A 780 7.88 -3.68 22.28
N ARG A 781 8.57 -4.07 21.21
CA ARG A 781 9.96 -4.55 21.25
C ARG A 781 10.93 -3.57 20.59
N LEU A 782 10.47 -2.80 19.61
CA LEU A 782 11.26 -1.76 18.95
C LEU A 782 11.44 -0.54 19.84
N CYS A 783 10.35 0.02 20.35
CA CYS A 783 10.30 1.24 21.14
C CYS A 783 9.30 1.05 22.29
N PRO A 784 9.64 0.22 23.29
CA PRO A 784 8.75 -0.07 24.40
C PRO A 784 8.35 1.22 25.13
N PRO A 785 7.07 1.40 25.48
CA PRO A 785 6.64 2.53 26.30
C PRO A 785 7.34 2.60 27.67
N PRO A 786 7.37 3.79 28.31
CA PRO A 786 7.96 3.96 29.63
C PRO A 786 7.44 2.92 30.65
N GLY A 787 8.36 2.37 31.46
CA GLY A 787 8.02 1.36 32.47
C GLY A 787 7.88 -0.07 31.96
N ILE A 788 7.86 -0.30 30.64
CA ILE A 788 7.89 -1.64 30.03
C ILE A 788 9.35 -2.02 29.75
N ALA A 789 9.84 -3.07 30.41
CA ALA A 789 11.21 -3.54 30.22
C ALA A 789 11.38 -4.19 28.83
N GLY A 790 12.28 -3.64 28.02
CA GLY A 790 12.76 -4.26 26.78
C GLY A 790 13.88 -5.28 27.05
N ASP A 791 14.04 -6.23 26.13
CA ASP A 791 15.15 -7.20 26.10
C ASP A 791 16.37 -6.69 25.31
N ALA A 792 16.28 -5.48 24.74
CA ALA A 792 17.35 -4.75 24.06
C ALA A 792 17.13 -3.23 24.23
N PRO A 793 18.13 -2.37 23.96
CA PRO A 793 17.95 -0.93 23.94
C PRO A 793 16.84 -0.50 22.97
N ALA A 794 16.06 0.50 23.36
CA ALA A 794 14.99 1.04 22.53
C ALA A 794 15.54 1.71 21.26
N VAL A 795 14.87 1.48 20.14
CA VAL A 795 15.11 2.14 18.86
C VAL A 795 14.14 3.32 18.75
N ARG A 796 14.61 4.45 18.20
CA ARG A 796 13.76 5.60 17.93
C ARG A 796 12.83 5.31 16.76
N VAL A 797 11.57 5.73 16.85
CA VAL A 797 10.56 5.50 15.82
C VAL A 797 9.90 6.81 15.37
N CYS A 798 9.54 6.89 14.10
CA CYS A 798 8.63 7.89 13.57
C CYS A 798 7.46 7.21 12.86
N ILE A 799 6.34 7.92 12.72
CA ILE A 799 5.09 7.38 12.16
C ILE A 799 4.88 7.97 10.77
N GLY A 800 4.50 7.13 9.81
CA GLY A 800 4.09 7.55 8.46
C GLY A 800 2.87 6.79 7.97
N SER A 801 2.30 7.24 6.85
CA SER A 801 1.02 6.72 6.30
C SER A 801 1.15 5.75 5.13
N ASP A 802 2.34 5.64 4.53
CA ASP A 802 2.68 4.71 3.47
C ASP A 802 1.84 4.85 2.19
N ASP A 803 0.75 4.09 2.07
CA ASP A 803 -0.19 4.12 0.94
C ASP A 803 -1.62 4.39 1.42
N PRO A 804 -2.00 5.66 1.68
CA PRO A 804 -3.28 6.04 2.26
C PRO A 804 -4.52 5.42 1.59
N ILE A 805 -4.56 5.36 0.26
CA ILE A 805 -5.69 4.75 -0.46
C ILE A 805 -5.77 3.24 -0.24
N THR A 806 -4.63 2.56 -0.30
CA THR A 806 -4.54 1.09 -0.22
C THR A 806 -4.95 0.61 1.17
N PHE A 807 -4.62 1.39 2.19
CA PHE A 807 -4.89 1.09 3.59
C PHE A 807 -6.00 1.93 4.21
N THR A 808 -6.76 2.69 3.41
CA THR A 808 -7.91 3.51 3.86
C THR A 808 -7.62 4.35 5.09
N THR A 809 -6.55 5.13 5.08
CA THR A 809 -6.00 5.81 6.27
C THR A 809 -5.50 7.23 5.95
N SER A 810 -5.07 7.94 6.99
CA SER A 810 -4.43 9.25 6.96
C SER A 810 -3.37 9.32 8.06
N LEU A 811 -2.40 10.25 7.98
CA LEU A 811 -1.34 10.31 8.99
C LEU A 811 -1.88 10.53 10.42
N PRO A 812 -2.84 11.44 10.66
CA PRO A 812 -3.43 11.58 12.00
C PRO A 812 -4.13 10.29 12.50
N GLU A 813 -4.70 9.50 11.59
CA GLU A 813 -5.29 8.21 11.93
C GLU A 813 -4.22 7.17 12.30
N GLU A 814 -3.05 7.16 11.67
CA GLU A 814 -1.93 6.29 12.09
C GLU A 814 -1.51 6.55 13.54
N TYR A 815 -1.45 7.82 13.95
CA TYR A 815 -1.22 8.17 15.36
C TYR A 815 -2.33 7.66 16.27
N GLN A 816 -3.59 7.79 15.85
CA GLN A 816 -4.74 7.33 16.63
C GLN A 816 -4.77 5.79 16.75
N LEU A 817 -4.42 5.06 15.70
CA LEU A 817 -4.32 3.60 15.70
C LEU A 817 -3.32 3.10 16.75
N LEU A 818 -2.17 3.77 16.88
CA LEU A 818 -1.20 3.46 17.93
C LEU A 818 -1.68 3.89 19.32
N ALA A 819 -2.33 5.05 19.44
CA ALA A 819 -2.92 5.50 20.70
C ALA A 819 -3.94 4.48 21.25
N ASP A 820 -4.79 3.94 20.37
CA ASP A 820 -5.77 2.92 20.71
C ASP A 820 -5.08 1.61 21.11
N ALA A 821 -4.12 1.13 20.32
CA ALA A 821 -3.39 -0.09 20.61
C ALA A 821 -2.65 -0.04 21.97
N LEU A 822 -2.05 1.11 22.31
CA LEU A 822 -1.40 1.33 23.60
C LEU A 822 -2.42 1.38 24.76
N THR A 823 -3.56 2.04 24.55
CA THR A 823 -4.63 2.15 25.56
C THR A 823 -5.26 0.80 25.85
N GLU A 824 -5.56 0.02 24.81
CA GLU A 824 -6.18 -1.31 24.93
C GLU A 824 -5.22 -2.34 25.53
N ALA A 825 -3.91 -2.14 25.39
CA ALA A 825 -2.89 -2.89 26.11
C ALA A 825 -2.76 -2.51 27.60
N GLY A 826 -3.56 -1.54 28.07
CA GLY A 826 -3.68 -1.16 29.48
C GLY A 826 -2.78 -0.02 29.93
N LEU A 827 -2.18 0.75 29.01
CA LEU A 827 -1.37 1.91 29.38
C LEU A 827 -2.26 3.09 29.79
N ALA A 828 -1.79 3.85 30.77
CA ALA A 828 -2.46 5.06 31.20
C ALA A 828 -2.29 6.17 30.16
N GLY A 829 -3.31 7.04 30.03
CA GLY A 829 -3.30 8.15 29.08
C GLY A 829 -2.02 8.99 29.04
N PRO A 830 -1.43 9.41 30.18
CA PRO A 830 -0.18 10.17 30.18
C PRO A 830 1.01 9.45 29.53
N ASP A 831 1.12 8.13 29.69
CA ASP A 831 2.19 7.33 29.10
C ASP A 831 1.98 7.16 27.59
N VAL A 832 0.73 7.00 27.16
CA VAL A 832 0.34 6.99 25.74
C VAL A 832 0.69 8.34 25.08
N ASP A 833 0.33 9.45 25.73
CA ASP A 833 0.61 10.80 25.23
C ASP A 833 2.12 11.05 25.12
N ALA A 834 2.89 10.63 26.12
CA ALA A 834 4.34 10.80 26.15
C ALA A 834 5.00 10.02 25.00
N TRP A 835 4.61 8.76 24.79
CA TRP A 835 5.15 7.94 23.71
C TRP A 835 4.83 8.51 22.32
N LEU A 836 3.58 8.93 22.08
CA LEU A 836 3.18 9.54 20.81
C LEU A 836 3.90 10.87 20.55
N GLU A 837 4.12 11.67 21.60
CA GLU A 837 4.86 12.92 21.51
C GLU A 837 6.34 12.67 21.16
N GLU A 838 6.98 11.66 21.75
CA GLU A 838 8.34 11.26 21.40
C GLU A 838 8.45 10.81 19.94
N ALA A 839 7.51 9.98 19.47
CA ALA A 839 7.47 9.54 18.07
C ALA A 839 7.25 10.72 17.10
N ARG A 840 6.39 11.69 17.46
CA ARG A 840 6.16 12.92 16.67
C ARG A 840 7.39 13.82 16.62
N LEU A 841 8.06 14.04 17.74
CA LEU A 841 9.31 14.80 17.80
C LEU A 841 10.43 14.08 17.04
N CYS A 842 10.47 12.75 17.09
CA CYS A 842 11.37 11.94 16.28
C CYS A 842 11.11 12.15 14.78
N GLY A 843 9.85 12.09 14.32
CA GLY A 843 9.50 12.39 12.93
C GLY A 843 9.97 13.77 12.47
N LEU A 844 9.77 14.81 13.29
CA LEU A 844 10.25 16.15 12.99
C LEU A 844 11.79 16.23 12.96
N SER A 845 12.49 15.58 13.89
CA SER A 845 13.96 15.63 13.95
C SER A 845 14.65 14.78 12.88
N ALA A 846 14.04 13.66 12.49
CA ALA A 846 14.56 12.70 11.52
C ALA A 846 14.18 13.01 10.06
N ARG A 847 13.41 14.08 9.82
CA ARG A 847 12.99 14.48 8.47
C ARG A 847 14.19 14.81 7.58
N PHE A 848 14.09 14.44 6.31
CA PHE A 848 15.06 14.80 5.29
C PHE A 848 14.79 16.17 4.67
N THR A 849 13.57 16.71 4.82
CA THR A 849 13.19 18.01 4.23
C THR A 849 14.06 19.16 4.74
N VAL A 850 14.18 20.19 3.91
CA VAL A 850 14.86 21.44 4.25
C VAL A 850 14.01 22.65 3.79
N PRO A 851 14.14 23.82 4.43
CA PRO A 851 13.51 25.04 3.96
C PRO A 851 13.94 25.43 2.55
N ARG A 852 13.01 25.97 1.76
CA ARG A 852 13.30 26.41 0.39
C ARG A 852 14.01 27.76 0.40
N SER A 853 15.16 27.87 -0.29
CA SER A 853 15.95 29.11 -0.32
C SER A 853 15.37 30.23 -1.20
N GLY A 854 14.40 29.90 -2.06
CA GLY A 854 13.82 30.81 -3.06
C GLY A 854 14.68 31.02 -4.32
N LYS A 855 15.92 30.51 -4.33
CA LYS A 855 16.82 30.56 -5.50
C LYS A 855 16.45 29.51 -6.54
N ASP A 856 16.77 29.72 -7.81
CA ASP A 856 16.50 28.73 -8.86
C ASP A 856 17.17 27.37 -8.59
N LEU A 857 16.37 26.29 -8.57
CA LEU A 857 16.84 24.92 -8.36
C LEU A 857 17.71 24.43 -9.52
N PHE A 858 17.45 24.91 -10.73
CA PHE A 858 18.10 24.46 -11.96
C PHE A 858 19.27 25.38 -12.35
N SER A 859 19.85 26.09 -11.38
CA SER A 859 21.10 26.82 -11.56
C SER A 859 22.26 25.82 -11.74
N PRO A 860 23.00 25.86 -12.86
CA PRO A 860 24.00 24.86 -13.18
C PRO A 860 25.27 25.01 -12.34
N MET A 861 25.96 23.89 -12.11
CA MET A 861 27.32 23.88 -11.57
C MET A 861 28.30 24.50 -12.59
N ARG A 862 29.26 25.32 -12.15
CA ARG A 862 30.23 25.94 -13.07
C ARG A 862 31.23 24.89 -13.58
N ALA A 863 31.55 24.94 -14.87
CA ALA A 863 32.35 23.92 -15.55
C ALA A 863 33.79 23.78 -15.00
N ASP A 864 34.36 24.85 -14.45
CA ASP A 864 35.68 24.91 -13.82
C ASP A 864 35.73 24.23 -12.43
N THR A 865 34.59 23.76 -11.93
CA THR A 865 34.44 23.11 -10.62
C THR A 865 33.90 21.68 -10.69
N LEU A 866 33.78 21.13 -11.91
CA LEU A 866 33.37 19.74 -12.11
C LEU A 866 34.37 18.79 -11.42
N PRO A 867 33.88 17.82 -10.64
CA PRO A 867 34.76 16.75 -10.16
C PRO A 867 35.33 15.98 -11.36
N PRO A 868 36.48 15.31 -11.21
CA PRO A 868 37.04 14.46 -12.26
C PRO A 868 35.99 13.42 -12.70
N PRO A 869 35.98 13.02 -14.00
CA PRO A 869 35.03 12.05 -14.51
C PRO A 869 35.09 10.74 -13.70
N LEU A 870 33.89 10.23 -13.34
CA LEU A 870 33.66 9.06 -12.47
C LEU A 870 34.01 7.73 -13.13
#